data_AF-A0A811RA59-F1
#
_entry.id   AF-A0A811RA59-F1
#
_cell.length_a   1.000
_cell.length_b   1.000
_cell.length_c   1.000
_cell.angle_alpha   90.00
_cell.angle_beta   90.00
_cell.angle_gamma   90.00
#
_symmetry.space_group_name_H-M   'P 1'
#
loop_
_entity.id
_entity.type
_entity.pdbx_description
1 polymer ?
#
loop_
_entity_poly.entity_id
_entity_poly.type
_entity_poly.pdbx_seq_one_letter_code
_entity_poly.pdbx_strand_id
1 'polypeptide(L)'
;MSSFQRYLPCLILLLLHGGRGGAVAGKKVPAIIVFGDSSVDTGNNNFIPTIARSNFWPYGRDYANGLPTGRFSNGRLATDFISEAFGLPPSIPAYLDEKCTIDQLATGVSFASAATGLDNATAGVLSVLTLGEQLAYFNEYTDRLKIAKGEAAAKEIISEALYIWSIGTNDFIENYYNLPQRRMQYTVGEYEAYLLGLAEAAIRRVHTLGGRKMDFTGLTPMGCLPAERIGNRGDPGECNERYNAVARTFNAKLQKLVVKLNEELLGLQLVFADTYQILANVVKKPADYGFDNAVQGCCGTGLFEAGYFCSFSTSTLCENANKYVFFDAIHPTEKMYRLLADTVINTTLHNIVRLLGCCLEVDVPMLVYEYISNGTLFEFLHVNESRSPIPLDLRLKIATQSAEALAYIHSATSRTILHGDVKSLNILLDEEYNAKVSDFGASALKSMDKNDFIMLIQGTLGYIDPESFVSHHLSDKSDVYSFGVVLLELMTRKKALYIDASNEKRALSHTLIQMFHHNELRDILDNEIVHDVIMIVLLAELVMHCLSPKGDERPTMKKVAERLQMLRRLKMQQVTKTPIQAHHYYEGQSVYLPSDETEYQSMETIELELERLGATWKLEPQDNAIEALPDFAAQSLITG
;
A
#
# COMPACT_ATOMS: atom_id res chain seq x y z
N MET A 1 -36.10 -31.42 -20.80
CA MET A 1 -34.92 -31.99 -20.11
C MET A 1 -33.76 -31.05 -20.39
N SER A 2 -33.74 -29.93 -19.67
CA SER A 2 -33.04 -28.70 -20.03
C SER A 2 -32.10 -28.27 -18.91
N SER A 3 -30.86 -27.96 -19.28
CA SER A 3 -29.86 -27.07 -18.65
C SER A 3 -29.47 -27.27 -17.17
N PHE A 4 -30.21 -28.03 -16.37
CA PHE A 4 -29.98 -28.20 -14.92
C PHE A 4 -28.84 -29.18 -14.58
N GLN A 5 -28.44 -30.05 -15.51
CA GLN A 5 -27.41 -31.08 -15.27
C GLN A 5 -25.97 -30.65 -15.64
N ARG A 6 -25.76 -29.48 -16.27
CA ARG A 6 -24.40 -29.02 -16.64
C ARG A 6 -23.71 -28.16 -15.58
N TYR A 7 -24.46 -27.58 -14.65
CA TYR A 7 -23.93 -26.72 -13.58
C TYR A 7 -23.93 -27.40 -12.20
N LEU A 8 -24.44 -28.63 -12.12
CA LEU A 8 -24.54 -29.39 -10.88
C LEU A 8 -23.18 -29.73 -10.23
N PRO A 9 -22.06 -29.96 -10.95
CA PRO A 9 -20.76 -30.19 -10.30
C PRO A 9 -20.18 -28.94 -9.63
N CYS A 10 -20.43 -27.74 -10.18
CA CYS A 10 -19.94 -26.48 -9.59
C CYS A 10 -20.75 -26.02 -8.38
N LEU A 11 -22.04 -26.38 -8.29
CA LEU A 11 -22.86 -26.08 -7.12
C LEU A 11 -22.64 -27.06 -5.95
N ILE A 12 -22.20 -28.28 -6.24
CA ILE A 12 -22.00 -29.34 -5.24
C ILE A 12 -20.77 -29.08 -4.35
N LEU A 13 -19.75 -28.38 -4.83
CA LEU A 13 -18.61 -27.93 -4.00
C LEU A 13 -18.99 -26.81 -3.01
N LEU A 14 -20.09 -26.08 -3.25
CA LEU A 14 -20.65 -25.10 -2.33
C LEU A 14 -21.69 -25.69 -1.35
N LEU A 15 -22.21 -26.91 -1.60
CA LEU A 15 -23.33 -27.47 -0.84
C LEU A 15 -23.04 -28.79 -0.09
N LEU A 16 -21.88 -29.43 -0.25
CA LEU A 16 -21.54 -30.67 0.47
C LEU A 16 -20.96 -30.51 1.90
N HIS A 17 -21.16 -29.37 2.57
CA HIS A 17 -20.97 -29.26 4.03
C HIS A 17 -22.25 -28.88 4.79
N GLY A 18 -23.43 -29.06 4.18
CA GLY A 18 -24.74 -28.91 4.82
C GLY A 18 -25.15 -30.03 5.80
N GLY A 19 -24.19 -30.75 6.39
CA GLY A 19 -24.43 -31.83 7.34
C GLY A 19 -23.52 -31.72 8.56
N ARG A 20 -24.01 -31.08 9.63
CA ARG A 20 -23.43 -31.02 11.00
C ARG A 20 -21.89 -31.10 11.07
N GLY A 21 -21.23 -29.98 10.76
CA GLY A 21 -19.81 -29.78 11.04
C GLY A 21 -19.28 -28.50 10.38
N GLY A 22 -19.06 -27.45 11.18
CA GLY A 22 -18.28 -26.24 10.91
C GLY A 22 -18.21 -25.71 9.47
N ALA A 23 -19.00 -24.68 9.16
CA ALA A 23 -18.81 -23.85 7.97
C ALA A 23 -17.46 -23.12 8.05
N VAL A 24 -16.55 -23.34 7.10
CA VAL A 24 -15.37 -22.49 6.88
C VAL A 24 -15.69 -21.54 5.74
N ALA A 25 -16.36 -20.44 6.08
CA ALA A 25 -16.39 -19.24 5.26
C ALA A 25 -14.94 -18.72 5.11
N GLY A 26 -14.58 -18.16 3.95
CA GLY A 26 -13.31 -17.44 3.79
C GLY A 26 -13.16 -16.44 4.94
N LYS A 27 -12.13 -16.60 5.77
CA LYS A 27 -12.08 -15.94 7.07
C LYS A 27 -11.94 -14.43 6.90
N LYS A 28 -13.03 -13.70 7.17
CA LYS A 28 -13.01 -12.25 7.39
C LYS A 28 -12.05 -11.93 8.54
N VAL A 29 -11.41 -10.76 8.51
CA VAL A 29 -10.70 -10.23 9.67
C VAL A 29 -11.68 -10.23 10.86
N PRO A 30 -11.46 -11.00 11.93
CA PRO A 30 -12.43 -11.18 12.99
C PRO A 30 -12.38 -10.05 14.02
N ALA A 31 -11.28 -9.30 14.09
CA ALA A 31 -11.10 -8.20 15.01
C ALA A 31 -10.12 -7.14 14.50
N ILE A 32 -10.33 -5.89 14.91
CA ILE A 32 -9.34 -4.81 14.81
C ILE A 32 -8.72 -4.56 16.19
N ILE A 33 -7.41 -4.66 16.31
CA ILE A 33 -6.68 -4.46 17.57
C ILE A 33 -5.76 -3.25 17.43
N VAL A 34 -5.93 -2.26 18.29
CA VAL A 34 -5.31 -0.94 18.09
C VAL A 34 -4.37 -0.58 19.24
N PHE A 35 -3.18 -0.10 18.88
CA PHE A 35 -2.19 0.47 19.80
C PHE A 35 -1.84 1.88 19.33
N GLY A 36 -1.62 2.80 20.27
CA GLY A 36 -1.17 4.11 19.87
C GLY A 36 -1.46 5.25 20.83
N ASP A 37 -1.48 6.45 20.27
CA ASP A 37 -1.72 7.71 20.95
C ASP A 37 -3.15 8.25 20.75
N SER A 38 -3.34 9.54 20.97
CA SER A 38 -4.64 10.22 20.88
C SER A 38 -5.28 10.13 19.50
N SER A 39 -4.51 9.88 18.44
CA SER A 39 -5.02 9.69 17.09
C SER A 39 -5.91 8.45 16.96
N VAL A 40 -5.79 7.49 17.88
CA VAL A 40 -6.48 6.20 17.88
C VAL A 40 -7.02 5.78 19.27
N ASP A 41 -6.98 6.68 20.25
CA ASP A 41 -7.58 6.49 21.58
C ASP A 41 -9.11 6.65 21.51
N THR A 42 -9.82 5.58 21.88
CA THR A 42 -11.28 5.54 21.87
C THR A 42 -11.89 5.84 23.25
N GLY A 43 -11.06 6.11 24.26
CA GLY A 43 -11.47 6.53 25.59
C GLY A 43 -10.76 5.85 26.76
N ASN A 44 -9.60 5.21 26.58
CA ASN A 44 -8.90 4.56 27.70
C ASN A 44 -8.49 5.58 28.77
N ASN A 45 -8.12 6.79 28.35
CA ASN A 45 -7.74 7.85 29.29
C ASN A 45 -8.90 8.32 30.20
N ASN A 46 -10.14 7.93 29.92
CA ASN A 46 -11.27 8.20 30.81
C ASN A 46 -11.13 7.49 32.16
N PHE A 47 -10.44 6.37 32.18
CA PHE A 47 -10.36 5.44 33.32
C PHE A 47 -9.05 5.55 34.12
N ILE A 48 -8.18 6.50 33.77
CA ILE A 48 -6.90 6.74 34.46
C ILE A 48 -6.82 8.20 34.94
N PRO A 49 -6.04 8.51 35.99
CA PRO A 49 -5.90 9.88 36.52
C PRO A 49 -4.98 10.76 35.64
N THR A 50 -5.50 11.25 34.51
CA THR A 50 -4.80 12.20 33.62
C THR A 50 -5.66 13.40 33.24
N ILE A 51 -5.07 14.46 32.69
CA ILE A 51 -5.79 15.57 32.03
C ILE A 51 -5.94 15.34 30.51
N ALA A 52 -5.19 14.39 29.93
CA ALA A 52 -5.22 14.07 28.51
C ALA A 52 -6.49 13.26 28.16
N ARG A 53 -7.66 13.87 28.31
CA ARG A 53 -8.97 13.27 28.01
C ARG A 53 -9.79 14.17 27.10
N SER A 54 -10.78 13.57 26.45
CA SER A 54 -11.75 14.23 25.57
C SER A 54 -13.17 13.68 25.79
N ASN A 55 -13.49 13.24 27.02
CA ASN A 55 -14.81 12.75 27.42
C ASN A 55 -15.78 13.87 27.81
N PHE A 56 -15.66 15.02 27.17
CA PHE A 56 -16.46 16.21 27.41
C PHE A 56 -16.72 16.94 26.10
N TRP A 57 -17.79 17.74 26.09
CA TRP A 57 -18.17 18.54 24.93
C TRP A 57 -17.07 19.61 24.63
N PRO A 58 -16.73 19.92 23.36
CA PRO A 58 -17.42 19.57 22.11
C PRO A 58 -16.95 18.30 21.39
N TYR A 59 -16.07 17.50 21.99
CA TYR A 59 -15.67 16.22 21.41
C TYR A 59 -16.86 15.27 21.29
N GLY A 60 -16.90 14.47 20.23
CA GLY A 60 -18.00 13.55 19.95
C GLY A 60 -19.34 14.21 19.57
N ARG A 61 -19.40 15.52 19.31
CA ARG A 61 -20.64 16.22 18.91
C ARG A 61 -21.34 15.64 17.68
N ASP A 62 -20.56 15.08 16.75
CA ASP A 62 -21.02 14.49 15.49
C ASP A 62 -21.01 12.93 15.57
N TYR A 63 -20.58 12.38 16.71
CA TYR A 63 -20.67 10.94 16.97
C TYR A 63 -22.13 10.52 17.14
N ALA A 64 -22.49 9.26 16.84
CA ALA A 64 -23.88 8.79 16.67
C ALA A 64 -24.91 9.27 17.73
N ASN A 65 -24.52 9.40 19.00
CA ASN A 65 -25.39 9.83 20.10
C ASN A 65 -25.11 11.26 20.58
N GLY A 66 -24.23 12.00 19.92
CA GLY A 66 -23.70 13.31 20.34
C GLY A 66 -22.89 13.26 21.64
N LEU A 67 -22.45 12.06 22.07
CA LEU A 67 -21.80 11.84 23.35
C LEU A 67 -20.27 11.77 23.20
N PRO A 68 -19.52 12.47 24.06
CA PRO A 68 -18.07 12.39 24.07
C PRO A 68 -17.61 11.05 24.64
N THR A 69 -16.95 10.23 23.83
CA THR A 69 -16.44 8.91 24.27
C THR A 69 -15.01 8.96 24.79
N GLY A 70 -14.31 10.09 24.64
CA GLY A 70 -12.85 10.16 24.82
C GLY A 70 -12.06 10.02 23.51
N ARG A 71 -12.74 10.07 22.35
CA ARG A 71 -12.10 10.24 21.05
C ARG A 71 -11.74 11.71 20.84
N PHE A 72 -10.49 11.98 20.44
CA PHE A 72 -10.02 13.33 20.11
C PHE A 72 -10.48 13.76 18.71
N SER A 73 -11.80 13.82 18.50
CA SER A 73 -12.41 14.32 17.26
C SER A 73 -13.84 14.80 17.51
N ASN A 74 -14.45 15.42 16.51
CA ASN A 74 -15.90 15.67 16.53
C ASN A 74 -16.72 14.38 16.47
N GLY A 75 -16.14 13.28 15.98
CA GLY A 75 -16.85 12.01 15.80
C GLY A 75 -15.92 10.79 15.79
N ARG A 76 -16.06 9.94 14.77
CA ARG A 76 -15.32 8.69 14.58
C ARG A 76 -13.85 8.93 14.22
N LEU A 77 -12.99 7.99 14.60
CA LEU A 77 -11.57 7.96 14.22
C LEU A 77 -11.36 7.11 12.96
N ALA A 78 -10.17 7.19 12.35
CA ALA A 78 -9.85 6.39 11.16
C ALA A 78 -10.03 4.88 11.40
N THR A 79 -9.65 4.39 12.59
CA THR A 79 -9.77 2.99 12.97
C THR A 79 -11.22 2.50 13.05
N ASP A 80 -12.17 3.38 13.41
CA ASP A 80 -13.60 3.06 13.39
C ASP A 80 -14.11 2.83 11.96
N PHE A 81 -13.65 3.62 10.97
CA PHE A 81 -13.97 3.44 9.55
C PHE A 81 -13.32 2.19 8.97
N ILE A 82 -12.07 1.90 9.35
CA ILE A 82 -11.39 0.66 8.97
C ILE A 82 -12.16 -0.56 9.49
N SER A 83 -12.59 -0.54 10.76
CA SER A 83 -13.42 -1.61 11.33
C SER A 83 -14.69 -1.85 10.51
N GLU A 84 -15.43 -0.78 10.19
CA GLU A 84 -16.64 -0.86 9.37
C GLU A 84 -16.36 -1.42 7.96
N ALA A 85 -15.26 -1.02 7.32
CA ALA A 85 -14.87 -1.51 6.00
C ALA A 85 -14.60 -3.02 5.97
N PHE A 86 -14.15 -3.60 7.08
CA PHE A 86 -13.99 -5.06 7.26
C PHE A 86 -15.28 -5.78 7.65
N GLY A 87 -16.41 -5.07 7.75
CA GLY A 87 -17.70 -5.62 8.17
C GLY A 87 -17.78 -5.91 9.67
N LEU A 88 -16.91 -5.28 10.46
CA LEU A 88 -16.92 -5.31 11.93
C LEU A 88 -17.74 -4.11 12.47
N PRO A 89 -18.04 -4.06 13.78
CA PRO A 89 -18.79 -2.94 14.35
C PRO A 89 -18.16 -1.57 13.99
N PRO A 90 -18.96 -0.53 13.73
CA PRO A 90 -18.49 0.78 13.28
C PRO A 90 -17.84 1.62 14.39
N SER A 91 -17.60 1.02 15.56
CA SER A 91 -17.01 1.65 16.73
C SER A 91 -16.09 0.65 17.42
N ILE A 92 -14.85 1.04 17.62
CA ILE A 92 -13.88 0.28 18.41
C ILE A 92 -13.98 0.69 19.89
N PRO A 93 -14.24 -0.23 20.82
CA PRO A 93 -14.29 0.06 22.25
C PRO A 93 -12.89 0.28 22.86
N ALA A 94 -12.84 1.08 23.92
CA ALA A 94 -11.65 1.22 24.76
C ALA A 94 -11.55 -0.02 25.68
N TYR A 95 -10.34 -0.58 25.83
CA TYR A 95 -10.12 -1.75 26.66
C TYR A 95 -10.51 -1.54 28.13
N LEU A 96 -10.24 -0.34 28.67
CA LEU A 96 -10.52 0.01 30.07
C LEU A 96 -11.98 0.36 30.34
N ASP A 97 -12.85 0.39 29.34
CA ASP A 97 -14.28 0.59 29.58
C ASP A 97 -14.91 -0.67 30.18
N GLU A 98 -15.14 -0.62 31.49
CA GLU A 98 -15.74 -1.71 32.28
C GLU A 98 -17.14 -2.10 31.79
N LYS A 99 -17.81 -1.26 31.00
CA LYS A 99 -19.12 -1.58 30.41
C LYS A 99 -19.00 -2.50 29.20
N CYS A 100 -17.82 -2.62 28.59
CA CYS A 100 -17.60 -3.44 27.41
C CYS A 100 -17.45 -4.92 27.79
N THR A 101 -18.27 -5.77 27.18
CA THR A 101 -18.16 -7.22 27.35
C THR A 101 -17.01 -7.78 26.52
N ILE A 102 -16.49 -8.94 26.91
CA ILE A 102 -15.46 -9.64 26.13
C ILE A 102 -15.95 -10.02 24.72
N ASP A 103 -17.27 -10.19 24.52
CA ASP A 103 -17.86 -10.42 23.20
C ASP A 103 -17.72 -9.21 22.29
N GLN A 104 -17.88 -8.00 22.83
CA GLN A 104 -17.67 -6.76 22.09
C GLN A 104 -16.18 -6.58 21.78
N LEU A 105 -15.32 -6.74 22.80
CA LEU A 105 -13.86 -6.63 22.67
C LEU A 105 -13.26 -7.69 21.71
N ALA A 106 -13.94 -8.83 21.51
CA ALA A 106 -13.50 -9.88 20.59
C ALA A 106 -13.63 -9.50 19.11
N THR A 107 -14.37 -8.43 18.79
CA THR A 107 -14.53 -7.91 17.41
C THR A 107 -13.76 -6.63 17.14
N GLY A 108 -13.29 -5.97 18.18
CA GLY A 108 -12.43 -4.80 18.10
C GLY A 108 -12.07 -4.28 19.48
N VAL A 109 -10.84 -3.80 19.67
CA VAL A 109 -10.38 -3.21 20.93
C VAL A 109 -9.24 -2.23 20.70
N SER A 110 -9.29 -1.09 21.39
CA SER A 110 -8.17 -0.14 21.45
C SER A 110 -7.51 -0.16 22.82
N PHE A 111 -6.20 -0.30 22.83
CA PHE A 111 -5.32 -0.11 23.99
C PHE A 111 -4.63 1.26 23.97
N ALA A 112 -4.90 2.08 22.94
CA ALA A 112 -4.27 3.37 22.77
C ALA A 112 -4.58 4.34 23.92
N SER A 113 -3.66 5.27 24.16
CA SER A 113 -3.73 6.22 25.28
C SER A 113 -3.25 7.58 24.79
N ALA A 114 -4.11 8.61 24.89
CA ALA A 114 -3.71 9.96 24.47
C ALA A 114 -2.43 10.43 25.15
N ALA A 115 -1.63 11.23 24.42
CA ALA A 115 -0.31 11.75 24.79
C ALA A 115 0.81 10.71 25.03
N THR A 116 0.58 9.43 24.77
CA THR A 116 1.69 8.45 24.79
C THR A 116 2.59 8.61 23.57
N GLY A 117 3.81 8.09 23.68
CA GLY A 117 4.73 7.86 22.58
C GLY A 117 5.32 6.46 22.64
N LEU A 118 6.20 6.14 21.69
CA LEU A 118 7.02 4.94 21.72
C LEU A 118 7.96 4.96 22.94
N ASP A 119 8.48 6.13 23.30
CA ASP A 119 9.31 6.34 24.49
C ASP A 119 8.45 6.51 25.74
N ASN A 120 8.68 5.68 26.76
CA ASN A 120 7.98 5.77 28.04
C ASN A 120 8.11 7.14 28.72
N ALA A 121 9.21 7.87 28.47
CA ALA A 121 9.38 9.22 29.00
C ALA A 121 8.31 10.19 28.48
N THR A 122 7.81 9.98 27.27
CA THR A 122 6.73 10.78 26.66
C THR A 122 5.43 10.63 27.47
N ALA A 123 5.04 9.39 27.79
CA ALA A 123 3.85 9.12 28.61
C ALA A 123 3.94 9.70 30.04
N GLY A 124 5.16 9.82 30.58
CA GLY A 124 5.41 10.41 31.90
C GLY A 124 5.03 11.89 32.01
N VAL A 125 4.98 12.63 30.89
CA VAL A 125 4.67 14.08 30.90
C VAL A 125 3.26 14.36 31.40
N LEU A 126 2.28 13.55 30.98
CA LEU A 126 0.86 13.70 31.34
C LEU A 126 0.31 12.54 32.16
N SER A 127 1.19 11.66 32.67
CA SER A 127 0.84 10.48 33.48
C SER A 127 -0.21 9.60 32.78
N VAL A 128 0.09 9.23 31.54
CA VAL A 128 -0.77 8.40 30.68
C VAL A 128 -0.19 6.99 30.53
N LEU A 129 -0.91 6.07 29.89
CA LEU A 129 -0.43 4.70 29.70
C LEU A 129 0.76 4.68 28.74
N THR A 130 1.86 4.07 29.18
CA THR A 130 3.02 3.77 28.34
C THR A 130 2.69 2.70 27.29
N LEU A 131 3.45 2.64 26.20
CA LEU A 131 3.35 1.54 25.23
C LEU A 131 3.52 0.16 25.90
N GLY A 132 4.39 0.07 26.91
CA GLY A 132 4.56 -1.15 27.71
C GLY A 132 3.28 -1.58 28.44
N GLU A 133 2.53 -0.64 29.01
CA GLU A 133 1.25 -0.91 29.66
C GLU A 133 0.17 -1.29 28.63
N GLN A 134 0.15 -0.66 27.45
CA GLN A 134 -0.76 -1.08 26.36
C GLN A 134 -0.52 -2.54 25.96
N LEU A 135 0.75 -2.95 25.84
CA LEU A 135 1.14 -4.34 25.55
C LEU A 135 0.81 -5.30 26.71
N ALA A 136 0.90 -4.84 27.95
CA ALA A 136 0.50 -5.62 29.12
C ALA A 136 -1.01 -5.86 29.13
N TYR A 137 -1.81 -4.84 28.84
CA TYR A 137 -3.25 -4.98 28.67
C TYR A 137 -3.63 -5.87 27.49
N PHE A 138 -2.87 -5.84 26.40
CA PHE A 138 -3.07 -6.80 25.32
C PHE A 138 -2.81 -8.25 25.78
N ASN A 139 -1.77 -8.48 26.58
CA ASN A 139 -1.52 -9.81 27.16
C ASN A 139 -2.70 -10.26 28.04
N GLU A 140 -3.18 -9.39 28.94
CA GLU A 140 -4.36 -9.66 29.77
C GLU A 140 -5.62 -9.93 28.92
N TYR A 141 -5.84 -9.14 27.88
CA TYR A 141 -6.93 -9.33 26.91
C TYR A 141 -6.86 -10.72 26.25
N THR A 142 -5.67 -11.19 25.87
CA THR A 142 -5.52 -12.53 25.29
C THR A 142 -5.94 -13.63 26.27
N ASP A 143 -5.62 -13.47 27.56
CA ASP A 143 -6.04 -14.41 28.61
C ASP A 143 -7.55 -14.34 28.86
N ARG A 144 -8.13 -13.13 28.89
CA ARG A 144 -9.59 -12.93 28.98
C ARG A 144 -10.34 -13.57 27.80
N LEU A 145 -9.81 -13.45 26.58
CA LEU A 145 -10.37 -14.12 25.40
C LEU A 145 -10.34 -15.64 25.56
N LYS A 146 -9.23 -16.22 26.02
CA LYS A 146 -9.12 -17.67 26.24
C LYS A 146 -10.14 -18.17 27.25
N ILE A 147 -10.29 -17.45 28.37
CA ILE A 147 -11.25 -17.80 29.43
C ILE A 147 -12.69 -17.75 28.90
N ALA A 148 -13.04 -16.71 28.14
CA ALA A 148 -14.42 -16.49 27.70
C ALA A 148 -14.82 -17.26 26.44
N LYS A 149 -13.89 -17.48 25.50
CA LYS A 149 -14.16 -18.06 24.16
C LYS A 149 -13.53 -19.44 23.95
N GLY A 150 -12.63 -19.85 24.85
CA GLY A 150 -11.81 -21.05 24.70
C GLY A 150 -10.54 -20.81 23.88
N GLU A 151 -9.53 -21.65 24.11
CA GLU A 151 -8.17 -21.50 23.55
C GLU A 151 -8.16 -21.42 22.01
N ALA A 152 -8.94 -22.27 21.35
CA ALA A 152 -8.96 -22.35 19.89
C ALA A 152 -9.53 -21.07 19.24
N ALA A 153 -10.66 -20.58 19.75
CA ALA A 153 -11.29 -19.37 19.23
C ALA A 153 -10.45 -18.11 19.55
N ALA A 154 -9.88 -18.03 20.76
CA ALA A 154 -8.98 -16.95 21.13
C ALA A 154 -7.74 -16.92 20.22
N LYS A 155 -7.12 -18.09 19.98
CA LYS A 155 -5.97 -18.20 19.06
C LYS A 155 -6.33 -17.75 17.64
N GLU A 156 -7.50 -18.13 17.14
CA GLU A 156 -7.99 -17.72 15.82
C GLU A 156 -8.18 -16.21 15.74
N ILE A 157 -8.87 -15.59 16.72
CA ILE A 157 -9.07 -14.14 16.78
C ILE A 157 -7.71 -13.43 16.73
N ILE A 158 -6.78 -13.83 17.59
CA ILE A 158 -5.45 -13.21 17.67
C ILE A 158 -4.63 -13.40 16.39
N SER A 159 -4.63 -14.60 15.79
CA SER A 159 -3.85 -14.84 14.58
C SER A 159 -4.44 -14.16 13.34
N GLU A 160 -5.75 -13.97 13.31
CA GLU A 160 -6.45 -13.44 12.13
C GLU A 160 -6.87 -11.97 12.27
N ALA A 161 -6.69 -11.33 13.44
CA ALA A 161 -6.94 -9.91 13.63
C ALA A 161 -6.04 -9.02 12.76
N LEU A 162 -6.53 -7.82 12.45
CA LEU A 162 -5.72 -6.73 11.92
C LEU A 162 -5.27 -5.84 13.07
N TYR A 163 -3.96 -5.68 13.22
CA TYR A 163 -3.36 -4.81 14.22
C TYR A 163 -3.02 -3.45 13.60
N ILE A 164 -3.35 -2.36 14.27
CA ILE A 164 -3.07 -0.99 13.78
C ILE A 164 -2.25 -0.25 14.84
N TRP A 165 -1.12 0.30 14.42
CA TRP A 165 -0.22 1.10 15.24
C TRP A 165 -0.19 2.55 14.73
N SER A 166 -0.60 3.50 15.56
CA SER A 166 -0.50 4.94 15.25
C SER A 166 0.10 5.66 16.47
N ILE A 167 1.41 5.85 16.44
CA ILE A 167 2.20 6.35 17.56
C ILE A 167 3.52 6.96 17.08
N GLY A 168 4.01 7.97 17.79
CA GLY A 168 5.38 8.47 17.65
C GLY A 168 5.49 9.98 17.46
N THR A 169 4.41 10.65 17.06
CA THR A 169 4.42 12.11 16.86
C THR A 169 4.73 12.85 18.17
N ASN A 170 4.19 12.38 19.29
CA ASN A 170 4.40 12.98 20.62
C ASN A 170 5.85 12.85 21.10
N ASP A 171 6.58 11.80 20.69
CA ASP A 171 8.00 11.64 21.05
C ASP A 171 8.83 12.80 20.50
N PHE A 172 8.49 13.30 19.31
CA PHE A 172 9.20 14.44 18.73
C PHE A 172 8.67 15.78 19.24
N ILE A 173 7.35 16.00 19.17
CA ILE A 173 6.75 17.30 19.52
C ILE A 173 6.80 17.52 21.03
N GLU A 174 6.13 16.66 21.80
CA GLU A 174 5.92 16.86 23.23
C GLU A 174 7.19 16.58 24.05
N ASN A 175 7.98 15.58 23.66
CA ASN A 175 9.14 15.16 24.42
C ASN A 175 10.46 15.75 23.88
N TYR A 176 10.85 15.47 22.63
CA TYR A 176 12.17 15.87 22.11
C TYR A 176 12.35 17.38 21.94
N TYR A 177 11.37 18.06 21.33
CA TYR A 177 11.49 19.49 21.02
C TYR A 177 11.04 20.39 22.17
N ASN A 178 9.89 20.08 22.78
CA ASN A 178 9.31 20.89 23.85
C ASN A 178 10.07 20.73 25.18
N LEU A 179 10.66 19.56 25.46
CA LEU A 179 11.42 19.32 26.68
C LEU A 179 12.93 19.18 26.41
N PRO A 180 13.80 19.75 27.27
CA PRO A 180 15.24 19.75 27.02
C PRO A 180 15.92 18.40 27.23
N GLN A 181 15.32 17.47 28.00
CA GLN A 181 15.99 16.27 28.49
C GLN A 181 16.44 15.34 27.35
N ARG A 182 15.56 15.03 26.39
CA ARG A 182 15.89 14.09 25.30
C ARG A 182 16.84 14.70 24.27
N ARG A 183 16.68 15.98 23.90
CA ARG A 183 17.61 16.68 23.00
C ARG A 183 19.01 16.89 23.58
N MET A 184 19.19 16.78 24.90
CA MET A 184 20.51 16.76 25.55
C MET A 184 21.17 15.38 25.53
N GLN A 185 20.40 14.31 25.30
CA GLN A 185 20.87 12.92 25.31
C GLN A 185 21.10 12.37 23.90
N TYR A 186 20.28 12.80 22.93
CA TYR A 186 20.27 12.26 21.58
C TYR A 186 20.25 13.37 20.54
N THR A 187 21.02 13.19 19.47
CA THR A 187 20.71 13.82 18.19
C THR A 187 19.39 13.30 17.64
N VAL A 188 18.79 14.02 16.69
CA VAL A 188 17.52 13.58 16.06
C VAL A 188 17.66 12.19 15.45
N GLY A 189 18.75 11.92 14.74
CA GLY A 189 18.98 10.63 14.09
C GLY A 189 19.15 9.46 15.06
N GLU A 190 19.80 9.71 16.21
CA GLU A 190 19.94 8.72 17.29
C GLU A 190 18.59 8.47 17.98
N TYR A 191 17.79 9.52 18.18
CA TYR A 191 16.47 9.37 18.78
C TYR A 191 15.50 8.62 17.85
N GLU A 192 15.52 8.90 16.54
CA GLU A 192 14.78 8.09 15.55
C GLU A 192 15.16 6.60 15.63
N ALA A 193 16.46 6.29 15.73
CA ALA A 193 16.93 4.91 15.84
C ALA A 193 16.47 4.26 17.16
N TYR A 194 16.50 4.99 18.26
CA TYR A 194 15.98 4.54 19.55
C TYR A 194 14.48 4.21 19.49
N LEU A 195 13.66 5.11 18.96
CA LEU A 195 12.22 4.91 18.82
C LEU A 195 11.88 3.73 17.88
N LEU A 196 12.63 3.57 16.78
CA LEU A 196 12.47 2.41 15.89
C LEU A 196 12.80 1.08 16.58
N GLY A 197 13.78 1.05 17.49
CA GLY A 197 14.06 -0.11 18.32
C GLY A 197 12.90 -0.47 19.25
N LEU A 198 12.20 0.53 19.80
CA LEU A 198 11.00 0.32 20.63
C LEU A 198 9.82 -0.19 19.79
N ALA A 199 9.60 0.38 18.60
CA ALA A 199 8.60 -0.11 17.65
C ALA A 199 8.88 -1.57 17.23
N GLU A 200 10.14 -1.89 16.92
CA GLU A 200 10.58 -3.25 16.59
C GLU A 200 10.24 -4.24 17.73
N ALA A 201 10.58 -3.87 18.96
CA ALA A 201 10.31 -4.70 20.14
C ALA A 201 8.80 -4.93 20.36
N ALA A 202 7.98 -3.89 20.18
CA ALA A 202 6.53 -3.98 20.32
C ALA A 202 5.91 -4.94 19.28
N ILE A 203 6.32 -4.83 18.01
CA ILE A 203 5.85 -5.70 16.92
C ILE A 203 6.24 -7.15 17.20
N ARG A 204 7.50 -7.41 17.60
CA ARG A 204 7.96 -8.76 17.97
C ARG A 204 7.16 -9.33 19.13
N ARG A 205 6.81 -8.51 20.13
CA ARG A 205 6.02 -8.93 21.28
C ARG A 205 4.62 -9.38 20.86
N VAL A 206 3.93 -8.60 20.03
CA VAL A 206 2.60 -8.98 19.51
C VAL A 206 2.68 -10.20 18.60
N HIS A 207 3.72 -10.32 17.77
CA HIS A 207 3.96 -11.51 16.95
C HIS A 207 4.17 -12.76 17.81
N THR A 208 4.92 -12.65 18.91
CA THR A 208 5.14 -13.76 19.86
C THR A 208 3.81 -14.24 20.48
N LEU A 209 2.89 -13.31 20.72
CA LEU A 209 1.55 -13.60 21.25
C LEU A 209 0.57 -14.13 20.19
N GLY A 210 0.99 -14.20 18.92
CA GLY A 210 0.23 -14.83 17.84
C GLY A 210 -0.26 -13.88 16.76
N GLY A 211 -0.08 -12.56 16.91
CA GLY A 211 -0.49 -11.59 15.90
C GLY A 211 0.29 -11.75 14.59
N ARG A 212 -0.39 -11.64 13.44
CA ARG A 212 0.22 -11.87 12.12
C ARG A 212 0.01 -10.76 11.11
N LYS A 213 -1.11 -10.03 11.15
CA LYS A 213 -1.45 -9.01 10.13
C LYS A 213 -1.44 -7.64 10.77
N MET A 214 -0.46 -6.81 10.45
CA MET A 214 -0.22 -5.56 11.15
C MET A 214 -0.01 -4.41 10.18
N ASP A 215 -0.55 -3.25 10.51
CA ASP A 215 -0.27 -1.98 9.87
C ASP A 215 0.44 -1.06 10.87
N PHE A 216 1.61 -0.56 10.51
CA PHE A 216 2.25 0.54 11.21
C PHE A 216 2.11 1.85 10.44
N THR A 217 1.30 2.76 10.98
CA THR A 217 1.06 4.08 10.40
C THR A 217 2.27 4.98 10.58
N GLY A 218 2.76 5.54 9.48
CA GLY A 218 3.84 6.52 9.50
C GLY A 218 3.44 7.83 10.21
N LEU A 219 4.45 8.58 10.65
CA LEU A 219 4.25 9.93 11.18
C LEU A 219 3.64 10.82 10.10
N THR A 220 2.67 11.63 10.49
CA THR A 220 2.02 12.63 9.64
C THR A 220 2.93 13.86 9.46
N PRO A 221 2.60 14.81 8.56
CA PRO A 221 3.28 16.11 8.49
C PRO A 221 3.04 16.95 9.75
N MET A 222 3.69 16.55 10.84
CA MET A 222 3.44 17.04 12.19
C MET A 222 3.81 18.54 12.35
N GLY A 223 4.68 19.07 11.49
CA GLY A 223 4.94 20.52 11.44
C GLY A 223 3.79 21.34 10.85
N CYS A 224 2.81 20.71 10.21
CA CYS A 224 1.62 21.36 9.68
C CYS A 224 0.41 21.34 10.63
N LEU A 225 0.55 20.75 11.82
CA LEU A 225 -0.49 20.82 12.84
C LEU A 225 -0.71 22.29 13.24
N PRO A 226 -1.96 22.75 13.46
CA PRO A 226 -2.22 24.14 13.83
C PRO A 226 -1.37 24.65 15.01
N ALA A 227 -1.21 23.84 16.06
CA ALA A 227 -0.38 24.16 17.23
C ALA A 227 1.10 24.37 16.88
N GLU A 228 1.64 23.61 15.93
CA GLU A 228 3.05 23.70 15.54
C GLU A 228 3.32 24.87 14.58
N ARG A 229 2.33 25.22 13.76
CA ARG A 229 2.40 26.38 12.85
C ARG A 229 2.48 27.69 13.62
N ILE A 230 1.70 27.84 14.70
CA ILE A 230 1.77 29.05 15.53
C ILE A 230 3.08 29.12 16.33
N GLY A 231 3.65 27.96 16.70
CA GLY A 231 4.94 27.84 17.36
C GLY A 231 6.15 28.06 16.44
N ASN A 232 5.96 28.08 15.11
CA ASN A 232 7.02 28.21 14.12
C ASN A 232 7.60 29.64 14.07
N ARG A 233 8.55 29.94 14.96
CA ARG A 233 9.17 31.27 15.07
C ARG A 233 9.89 31.75 13.81
N GLY A 234 10.33 30.83 12.95
CA GLY A 234 11.02 31.16 11.70
C GLY A 234 10.05 31.69 10.63
N ASP A 235 8.91 31.02 10.50
CA ASP A 235 7.85 31.35 9.55
C ASP A 235 6.47 31.19 10.22
N PRO A 236 6.02 32.17 11.02
CA PRO A 236 4.80 32.05 11.81
C PRO A 236 3.55 31.77 10.96
N GLY A 237 2.79 30.72 11.31
CA GLY A 237 1.60 30.29 10.58
C GLY A 237 1.88 29.30 9.44
N GLU A 238 3.14 29.17 9.01
CA GLU A 238 3.55 28.19 8.00
C GLU A 238 3.93 26.85 8.63
N CYS A 239 3.87 25.78 7.82
CA CYS A 239 4.29 24.47 8.27
C CYS A 239 5.78 24.47 8.69
N ASN A 240 6.07 23.89 9.85
CA ASN A 240 7.45 23.75 10.32
C ASN A 240 8.18 22.64 9.55
N GLU A 241 9.00 23.04 8.57
CA GLU A 241 9.67 22.10 7.70
C GLU A 241 10.72 21.24 8.42
N ARG A 242 11.30 21.73 9.52
CA ARG A 242 12.23 20.95 10.34
C ARG A 242 11.53 19.72 10.92
N TYR A 243 10.29 19.88 11.38
CA TYR A 243 9.53 18.77 11.98
C TYR A 243 9.03 17.82 10.89
N ASN A 244 8.57 18.38 9.76
CA ASN A 244 8.17 17.58 8.60
C ASN A 244 9.32 16.76 8.01
N ALA A 245 10.56 17.28 8.01
CA ALA A 245 11.74 16.53 7.60
C ALA A 245 11.98 15.31 8.49
N VAL A 246 11.85 15.47 9.82
CA VAL A 246 11.97 14.36 10.79
C VAL A 246 10.89 13.30 10.57
N ALA A 247 9.65 13.71 10.34
CA ALA A 247 8.58 12.75 10.02
C ALA A 247 8.92 11.92 8.77
N ARG A 248 9.44 12.56 7.71
CA ARG A 248 9.84 11.85 6.48
C ARG A 248 11.04 10.94 6.67
N THR A 249 12.07 11.37 7.41
CA THR A 249 13.25 10.54 7.68
C THR A 249 12.92 9.35 8.58
N PHE A 250 12.12 9.55 9.61
CA PHE A 250 11.59 8.47 10.45
C PHE A 250 10.77 7.49 9.62
N ASN A 251 9.83 7.96 8.80
CA ASN A 251 9.00 7.11 7.94
C ASN A 251 9.83 6.27 6.95
N ALA A 252 10.85 6.87 6.33
CA ALA A 252 11.76 6.13 5.44
C ALA A 252 12.52 5.01 6.17
N LYS A 253 12.91 5.24 7.44
CA LYS A 253 13.55 4.21 8.26
C LYS A 253 12.55 3.16 8.75
N LEU A 254 11.31 3.55 9.08
CA LEU A 254 10.23 2.64 9.44
C LEU A 254 9.87 1.70 8.28
N GLN A 255 9.82 2.19 7.04
CA GLN A 255 9.63 1.33 5.85
C GLN A 255 10.72 0.25 5.75
N LYS A 256 11.98 0.59 6.01
CA LYS A 256 13.08 -0.38 6.04
C LYS A 256 12.91 -1.40 7.17
N LEU A 257 12.47 -0.95 8.35
CA LEU A 257 12.17 -1.82 9.48
C LEU A 257 11.03 -2.80 9.15
N VAL A 258 9.98 -2.33 8.46
CA VAL A 258 8.88 -3.17 7.99
C VAL A 258 9.37 -4.28 7.07
N VAL A 259 10.23 -3.98 6.09
CA VAL A 259 10.83 -4.98 5.20
C VAL A 259 11.62 -6.01 6.01
N LYS A 260 12.54 -5.54 6.86
CA LYS A 260 13.36 -6.40 7.74
C LYS A 260 12.49 -7.37 8.57
N LEU A 261 11.44 -6.86 9.22
CA LEU A 261 10.62 -7.69 10.10
C LEU A 261 9.80 -8.73 9.34
N ASN A 262 9.32 -8.43 8.13
CA ASN A 262 8.64 -9.43 7.29
C ASN A 262 9.58 -10.54 6.81
N GLU A 263 10.88 -10.26 6.65
CA GLU A 263 11.89 -11.27 6.28
C GLU A 263 12.25 -12.16 7.48
N GLU A 264 12.37 -11.58 8.66
CA GLU A 264 12.82 -12.29 9.86
C GLU A 264 11.70 -13.06 10.60
N LEU A 265 10.45 -12.58 10.54
CA LEU A 265 9.34 -13.13 11.31
C LEU A 265 8.40 -13.96 10.44
N LEU A 266 8.49 -15.29 10.57
CA LEU A 266 7.67 -16.23 9.81
C LEU A 266 6.16 -15.94 9.99
N GLY A 267 5.47 -15.79 8.86
CA GLY A 267 4.03 -15.56 8.79
C GLY A 267 3.58 -14.16 9.19
N LEU A 268 4.50 -13.23 9.45
CA LEU A 268 4.16 -11.82 9.61
C LEU A 268 3.78 -11.22 8.25
N GLN A 269 2.72 -10.43 8.24
CA GLN A 269 2.29 -9.54 7.18
C GLN A 269 2.21 -8.14 7.81
N LEU A 270 3.36 -7.47 7.87
CA LEU A 270 3.46 -6.10 8.37
C LEU A 270 3.51 -5.15 7.17
N VAL A 271 2.68 -4.13 7.18
CA VAL A 271 2.64 -3.09 6.15
C VAL A 271 2.90 -1.72 6.76
N PHE A 272 3.48 -0.83 5.96
CA PHE A 272 3.61 0.59 6.30
C PHE A 272 2.41 1.33 5.71
N ALA A 273 1.58 1.98 6.54
CA ALA A 273 0.56 2.89 6.06
C ALA A 273 1.10 4.32 5.95
N ASP A 274 1.12 4.83 4.71
CA ASP A 274 1.48 6.22 4.44
C ASP A 274 0.27 7.15 4.58
N THR A 275 0.14 7.79 5.74
CA THR A 275 -0.82 8.86 5.96
C THR A 275 -0.21 10.26 5.78
N TYR A 276 1.11 10.34 5.56
CA TYR A 276 1.81 11.61 5.42
C TYR A 276 1.37 12.33 4.15
N GLN A 277 1.41 11.62 3.02
CA GLN A 277 1.18 12.24 1.72
C GLN A 277 -0.24 12.77 1.55
N ILE A 278 -1.25 12.01 2.01
CA ILE A 278 -2.64 12.44 1.91
C ILE A 278 -2.89 13.67 2.80
N LEU A 279 -2.42 13.70 4.04
CA LEU A 279 -2.60 14.88 4.89
C LEU A 279 -1.83 16.09 4.34
N ALA A 280 -0.62 15.89 3.82
CA ALA A 280 0.15 16.96 3.19
C ALA A 280 -0.57 17.55 1.96
N ASN A 281 -1.17 16.70 1.13
CA ASN A 281 -1.94 17.14 -0.04
C ASN A 281 -3.18 17.93 0.36
N VAL A 282 -3.94 17.44 1.35
CA VAL A 282 -5.13 18.11 1.87
C VAL A 282 -4.77 19.46 2.50
N VAL A 283 -3.68 19.54 3.27
CA VAL A 283 -3.23 20.82 3.86
C VAL A 283 -2.80 21.81 2.79
N LYS A 284 -2.16 21.34 1.72
CA LYS A 284 -1.70 22.19 0.61
C LYS A 284 -2.85 22.68 -0.27
N LYS A 285 -3.86 21.84 -0.53
CA LYS A 285 -5.00 22.14 -1.39
C LYS A 285 -6.32 21.61 -0.79
N PRO A 286 -6.83 22.22 0.29
CA PRO A 286 -7.99 21.69 1.01
C PRO A 286 -9.28 21.65 0.16
N ALA A 287 -9.43 22.61 -0.75
CA ALA A 287 -10.60 22.72 -1.62
C ALA A 287 -10.78 21.49 -2.54
N ASP A 288 -9.68 20.88 -3.01
CA ASP A 288 -9.71 19.68 -3.86
C ASP A 288 -10.34 18.47 -3.13
N TYR A 289 -10.36 18.50 -1.79
CA TYR A 289 -10.93 17.48 -0.92
C TYR A 289 -12.20 17.98 -0.19
N GLY A 290 -12.75 19.11 -0.64
CA GLY A 290 -13.96 19.73 -0.11
C GLY A 290 -13.83 20.31 1.30
N PHE A 291 -12.62 20.67 1.74
CA PHE A 291 -12.38 21.43 2.96
C PHE A 291 -12.19 22.92 2.64
N ASP A 292 -12.64 23.77 3.55
CA ASP A 292 -12.51 25.22 3.43
C ASP A 292 -11.34 25.72 4.31
N ASN A 293 -11.01 25.01 5.40
CA ASN A 293 -9.96 25.39 6.35
C ASN A 293 -9.02 24.22 6.70
N ALA A 294 -7.72 24.41 6.45
CA ALA A 294 -6.64 23.49 6.83
C ALA A 294 -5.58 24.14 7.74
N VAL A 295 -5.83 25.36 8.22
CA VAL A 295 -4.88 26.14 9.03
C VAL A 295 -5.25 26.10 10.50
N GLN A 296 -6.55 26.14 10.80
CA GLN A 296 -7.09 26.18 12.16
C GLN A 296 -7.94 24.94 12.43
N GLY A 297 -7.99 24.55 13.70
CA GLY A 297 -9.01 23.63 14.22
C GLY A 297 -10.40 24.26 14.22
N CYS A 298 -11.43 23.41 14.13
CA CYS A 298 -12.83 23.82 14.33
C CYS A 298 -13.10 24.34 15.76
N CYS A 299 -12.34 23.88 16.74
CA CYS A 299 -12.54 24.21 18.14
C CYS A 299 -11.73 25.42 18.61
N GLY A 300 -12.37 26.30 19.39
CA GLY A 300 -11.73 27.46 19.98
C GLY A 300 -11.28 28.45 18.91
N THR A 301 -10.11 29.07 19.08
CA THR A 301 -9.47 29.81 17.98
C THR A 301 -8.90 28.88 16.91
N GLY A 302 -8.76 27.60 17.24
CA GLY A 302 -8.22 26.56 16.38
C GLY A 302 -6.71 26.61 16.25
N LEU A 303 -6.02 27.40 17.07
CA LEU A 303 -4.59 27.67 16.91
C LEU A 303 -3.72 26.94 17.94
N PHE A 304 -4.25 26.69 19.15
CA PHE A 304 -3.51 26.01 20.21
C PHE A 304 -4.41 25.16 21.12
N GLU A 305 -5.73 25.33 21.02
CA GLU A 305 -6.69 24.62 21.84
C GLU A 305 -6.77 23.15 21.45
N ALA A 306 -6.46 22.28 22.40
CA ALA A 306 -6.70 20.84 22.37
C ALA A 306 -7.08 20.35 23.77
N GLY A 307 -7.79 19.22 23.86
CA GLY A 307 -8.28 18.66 25.12
C GLY A 307 -9.15 19.68 25.88
N TYR A 308 -8.84 19.89 27.16
CA TYR A 308 -9.66 20.74 28.04
C TYR A 308 -9.78 22.20 27.57
N PHE A 309 -8.75 22.72 26.89
CA PHE A 309 -8.79 24.09 26.35
C PHE A 309 -9.86 24.28 25.29
N CYS A 310 -10.16 23.23 24.53
CA CYS A 310 -11.23 23.23 23.53
C CYS A 310 -12.62 23.43 24.19
N SER A 311 -12.84 22.92 25.40
CA SER A 311 -14.10 23.11 26.15
C SER A 311 -14.28 24.49 26.75
N PHE A 312 -13.20 25.25 26.93
CA PHE A 312 -13.28 26.62 27.47
C PHE A 312 -13.61 27.67 26.41
N SER A 313 -13.37 27.37 25.13
CA SER A 313 -13.49 28.32 24.01
C SER A 313 -14.68 28.01 23.09
N THR A 314 -15.81 27.61 23.67
CA THR A 314 -16.93 27.06 22.91
C THR A 314 -17.76 28.10 22.17
N SER A 315 -17.62 29.38 22.53
CA SER A 315 -18.23 30.50 21.81
C SER A 315 -17.66 30.73 20.40
N THR A 316 -16.50 30.15 20.08
CA THR A 316 -15.86 30.23 18.76
C THR A 316 -15.80 28.88 18.04
N LEU A 317 -16.58 27.90 18.49
CA LEU A 317 -16.69 26.60 17.83
C LEU A 317 -17.30 26.75 16.44
N CYS A 318 -16.70 26.10 15.43
CA CYS A 318 -17.19 26.15 14.07
C CYS A 318 -18.58 25.50 13.91
N GLU A 319 -19.43 26.05 13.03
CA GLU A 319 -20.76 25.49 12.76
C GLU A 319 -20.72 24.13 12.06
N ASN A 320 -19.76 23.93 11.13
CA ASN A 320 -19.67 22.71 10.33
C ASN A 320 -18.24 22.14 10.31
N ALA A 321 -18.00 21.05 11.06
CA ALA A 321 -16.69 20.41 11.12
C ALA A 321 -16.27 19.78 9.78
N ASN A 322 -17.19 19.43 8.88
CA ASN A 322 -16.85 18.84 7.58
C ASN A 322 -16.14 19.82 6.64
N LYS A 323 -16.06 21.11 7.01
CA LYS A 323 -15.31 22.14 6.31
C LYS A 323 -13.88 22.32 6.84
N TYR A 324 -13.52 21.66 7.94
CA TYR A 324 -12.23 21.78 8.58
C TYR A 324 -11.45 20.47 8.48
N VAL A 325 -10.15 20.56 8.21
CA VAL A 325 -9.24 19.40 8.25
C VAL A 325 -9.03 18.94 9.69
N PHE A 326 -8.87 19.89 10.62
CA PHE A 326 -8.61 19.64 12.03
C PHE A 326 -9.82 19.99 12.89
N PHE A 327 -10.13 19.14 13.87
CA PHE A 327 -11.17 19.42 14.84
C PHE A 327 -10.66 20.34 15.95
N ASP A 328 -9.47 20.07 16.47
CA ASP A 328 -8.75 20.92 17.43
C ASP A 328 -7.37 21.30 16.86
N ALA A 329 -6.46 21.85 17.66
CA ALA A 329 -5.16 22.30 17.16
C ALA A 329 -4.17 21.16 16.80
N ILE A 330 -4.55 19.90 17.00
CA ILE A 330 -3.70 18.71 16.83
C ILE A 330 -4.42 17.64 15.99
N HIS A 331 -5.69 17.38 16.25
CA HIS A 331 -6.40 16.20 15.77
C HIS A 331 -7.31 16.48 14.58
N PRO A 332 -7.35 15.57 13.59
CA PRO A 332 -8.28 15.65 12.46
C PRO A 332 -9.77 15.64 12.83
N THR A 333 -10.61 16.17 11.93
CA THR A 333 -12.06 15.96 11.97
C THR A 333 -12.44 14.55 11.54
N GLU A 334 -13.65 14.10 11.87
CA GLU A 334 -14.18 12.80 11.41
C GLU A 334 -14.08 12.66 9.88
N LYS A 335 -14.37 13.74 9.13
CA LYS A 335 -14.27 13.73 7.66
C LYS A 335 -12.83 13.46 7.20
N MET A 336 -11.85 14.11 7.81
CA MET A 336 -10.44 13.87 7.49
C MET A 336 -10.01 12.47 7.93
N TYR A 337 -10.47 11.99 9.09
CA TYR A 337 -10.23 10.61 9.52
C TYR A 337 -10.81 9.56 8.57
N ARG A 338 -11.98 9.82 7.97
CA ARG A 338 -12.54 8.97 6.91
C ARG A 338 -11.63 8.95 5.69
N LEU A 339 -11.15 10.11 5.23
CA LEU A 339 -10.23 10.18 4.09
C LEU A 339 -8.90 9.45 4.36
N LEU A 340 -8.39 9.53 5.61
CA LEU A 340 -7.21 8.77 6.04
C LEU A 340 -7.49 7.27 6.00
N ALA A 341 -8.62 6.82 6.57
CA ALA A 341 -9.03 5.42 6.56
C ALA A 341 -9.19 4.89 5.13
N ASP A 342 -9.91 5.62 4.28
CA ASP A 342 -10.11 5.30 2.87
C ASP A 342 -8.77 5.20 2.16
N THR A 343 -7.82 6.10 2.44
CA THR A 343 -6.46 6.04 1.87
C THR A 343 -5.73 4.78 2.33
N VAL A 344 -5.73 4.45 3.62
CA VAL A 344 -5.06 3.23 4.12
C VAL A 344 -5.70 1.98 3.54
N ILE A 345 -7.02 1.92 3.45
CA ILE A 345 -7.74 0.82 2.79
C ILE A 345 -7.39 0.76 1.30
N ASN A 346 -7.38 1.91 0.63
CA ASN A 346 -7.15 2.05 -0.81
C ASN A 346 -5.68 2.18 -1.22
N THR A 347 -4.70 2.12 -0.33
CA THR A 347 -3.27 2.12 -0.69
C THR A 347 -2.50 0.97 -0.04
N THR A 348 -2.99 0.48 1.10
CA THR A 348 -2.36 -0.62 1.83
C THR A 348 -3.12 -1.95 1.65
N LEU A 349 -4.37 -1.93 1.15
CA LEU A 349 -5.26 -3.11 1.06
C LEU A 349 -5.99 -3.31 -0.30
N HIS A 350 -5.52 -2.69 -1.41
CA HIS A 350 -6.42 -2.10 -2.42
C HIS A 350 -6.43 -2.58 -3.87
N ASN A 351 -5.46 -3.38 -4.33
CA ASN A 351 -5.36 -3.67 -5.76
C ASN A 351 -6.36 -4.77 -6.23
N ILE A 352 -7.43 -5.01 -5.47
CA ILE A 352 -8.46 -6.04 -5.71
C ILE A 352 -9.83 -5.39 -5.68
N VAL A 353 -10.67 -5.70 -6.67
CA VAL A 353 -12.07 -5.23 -6.74
C VAL A 353 -12.88 -5.83 -5.60
N ARG A 354 -13.49 -4.95 -4.80
CA ARG A 354 -14.24 -5.32 -3.60
C ARG A 354 -15.63 -5.86 -3.95
N LEU A 355 -15.93 -7.06 -3.45
CA LEU A 355 -17.28 -7.61 -3.42
C LEU A 355 -18.10 -6.88 -2.34
N LEU A 356 -19.19 -6.22 -2.74
CA LEU A 356 -20.09 -5.49 -1.85
C LEU A 356 -21.17 -6.40 -1.26
N GLY A 357 -21.60 -7.42 -2.01
CA GLY A 357 -22.62 -8.35 -1.55
C GLY A 357 -22.96 -9.42 -2.57
N CYS A 358 -23.89 -10.31 -2.22
CA CYS A 358 -24.43 -11.32 -3.11
C CYS A 358 -25.94 -11.50 -2.88
N CYS A 359 -26.63 -11.99 -3.91
CA CYS A 359 -28.02 -12.43 -3.83
C CYS A 359 -28.08 -13.88 -4.32
N LEU A 360 -28.36 -14.80 -3.41
CA LEU A 360 -28.41 -16.24 -3.70
C LEU A 360 -29.86 -16.77 -3.75
N GLU A 361 -30.84 -15.95 -3.37
CA GLU A 361 -32.27 -16.30 -3.28
C GLU A 361 -33.04 -16.05 -4.59
N VAL A 362 -32.35 -16.23 -5.71
CA VAL A 362 -32.89 -16.04 -7.07
C VAL A 362 -32.46 -17.20 -7.97
N ASP A 363 -33.22 -17.47 -9.03
CA ASP A 363 -32.94 -18.57 -9.97
C ASP A 363 -31.55 -18.47 -10.63
N VAL A 364 -30.99 -17.26 -10.72
CA VAL A 364 -29.62 -16.99 -11.18
C VAL A 364 -28.89 -16.18 -10.10
N PRO A 365 -27.96 -16.78 -9.33
CA PRO A 365 -27.22 -16.09 -8.29
C PRO A 365 -26.51 -14.83 -8.81
N MET A 366 -26.55 -13.75 -8.03
CA MET A 366 -25.96 -12.45 -8.39
C MET A 366 -24.86 -12.06 -7.40
N LEU A 367 -23.78 -11.46 -7.91
CA LEU A 367 -22.71 -10.85 -7.13
C LEU A 367 -22.67 -9.36 -7.43
N VAL A 368 -22.49 -8.54 -6.39
CA VAL A 368 -22.44 -7.08 -6.51
C VAL A 368 -21.05 -6.62 -6.12
N TYR A 369 -20.36 -5.95 -7.04
CA TYR A 369 -19.00 -5.42 -6.86
C TYR A 369 -19.01 -3.90 -6.81
N GLU A 370 -17.94 -3.31 -6.28
CA GLU A 370 -17.68 -1.89 -6.51
C GLU A 370 -17.57 -1.62 -8.01
N TYR A 371 -18.09 -0.47 -8.44
CA TYR A 371 -18.01 -0.05 -9.84
C TYR A 371 -16.69 0.66 -10.10
N ILE A 372 -16.01 0.28 -11.18
CA ILE A 372 -14.73 0.84 -11.61
C ILE A 372 -14.93 1.51 -12.97
N SER A 373 -14.66 2.81 -13.05
CA SER A 373 -15.24 3.72 -14.04
C SER A 373 -14.57 3.72 -15.42
N ASN A 374 -13.26 3.47 -15.53
CA ASN A 374 -12.54 3.46 -16.81
C ASN A 374 -12.53 2.08 -17.50
N GLY A 375 -13.35 1.14 -17.05
CA GLY A 375 -13.52 -0.17 -17.68
C GLY A 375 -12.29 -1.07 -17.52
N THR A 376 -12.07 -1.95 -18.49
CA THR A 376 -11.02 -2.96 -18.45
C THR A 376 -9.70 -2.48 -19.06
N LEU A 377 -8.58 -3.04 -18.61
CA LEU A 377 -7.28 -2.84 -19.24
C LEU A 377 -7.29 -3.30 -20.71
N PHE A 378 -8.07 -4.33 -21.04
CA PHE A 378 -8.25 -4.77 -22.42
C PHE A 378 -8.84 -3.67 -23.31
N GLU A 379 -9.91 -3.00 -22.86
CA GLU A 379 -10.53 -1.89 -23.59
C GLU A 379 -9.56 -0.71 -23.72
N PHE A 380 -8.85 -0.39 -22.63
CA PHE A 380 -7.85 0.66 -22.59
C PHE A 380 -6.71 0.45 -23.58
N LEU A 381 -6.27 -0.80 -23.79
CA LEU A 381 -5.18 -1.13 -24.72
C LEU A 381 -5.64 -1.29 -26.18
N HIS A 382 -6.81 -1.90 -26.42
CA HIS A 382 -7.14 -2.49 -27.73
C HIS A 382 -8.36 -1.91 -28.44
N VAL A 383 -9.26 -1.21 -27.73
CA VAL A 383 -10.58 -0.80 -28.28
C VAL A 383 -10.62 0.68 -28.64
N ASN A 384 -9.83 1.52 -27.97
CA ASN A 384 -9.91 2.96 -28.17
C ASN A 384 -9.31 3.40 -29.53
N GLU A 385 -10.18 3.83 -30.46
CA GLU A 385 -9.80 4.22 -31.83
C GLU A 385 -9.00 5.54 -31.86
N SER A 386 -9.21 6.42 -30.89
CA SER A 386 -8.32 7.54 -30.62
C SER A 386 -7.10 7.02 -29.86
N ARG A 387 -6.00 6.73 -30.57
CA ARG A 387 -4.72 6.31 -29.98
C ARG A 387 -4.10 7.40 -29.10
N SER A 388 -4.72 7.69 -27.96
CA SER A 388 -4.08 8.51 -26.93
C SER A 388 -2.80 7.80 -26.49
N PRO A 389 -1.67 8.51 -26.41
CA PRO A 389 -0.43 7.90 -25.95
C PRO A 389 -0.61 7.32 -24.56
N ILE A 390 -0.21 6.06 -24.36
CA ILE A 390 -0.07 5.45 -23.03
C ILE A 390 1.43 5.41 -22.74
N PRO A 391 1.98 6.41 -22.03
CA PRO A 391 3.41 6.44 -21.74
C PRO A 391 3.84 5.30 -20.81
N LEU A 392 5.13 4.96 -20.87
CA LEU A 392 5.69 3.78 -20.20
C LEU A 392 5.50 3.82 -18.68
N ASP A 393 5.52 5.01 -18.06
CA ASP A 393 5.32 5.19 -16.63
C ASP A 393 3.92 4.73 -16.18
N LEU A 394 2.89 5.03 -16.98
CA LEU A 394 1.52 4.59 -16.72
C LEU A 394 1.38 3.08 -16.89
N ARG A 395 2.01 2.50 -17.93
CA ARG A 395 2.04 1.03 -18.12
C ARG A 395 2.70 0.33 -16.94
N LEU A 396 3.84 0.85 -16.48
CA LEU A 396 4.55 0.34 -15.31
C LEU A 396 3.72 0.49 -14.04
N LYS A 397 3.00 1.62 -13.84
CA LYS A 397 2.07 1.79 -12.71
C LYS A 397 1.01 0.69 -12.69
N ILE A 398 0.31 0.48 -13.81
CA ILE A 398 -0.75 -0.53 -13.95
C ILE A 398 -0.19 -1.94 -13.69
N ALA A 399 0.97 -2.26 -14.29
CA ALA A 399 1.65 -3.53 -14.09
C ALA A 399 2.03 -3.75 -12.61
N THR A 400 2.64 -2.76 -11.96
CA THR A 400 3.04 -2.84 -10.56
C THR A 400 1.83 -3.09 -9.66
N GLN A 401 0.76 -2.31 -9.79
CA GLN A 401 -0.46 -2.46 -8.96
C GLN A 401 -1.13 -3.82 -9.17
N SER A 402 -1.22 -4.28 -10.43
CA SER A 402 -1.77 -5.60 -10.75
C SER A 402 -0.91 -6.73 -10.17
N ALA A 403 0.42 -6.61 -10.24
CA ALA A 403 1.33 -7.59 -9.67
C ALA A 403 1.28 -7.63 -8.14
N GLU A 404 1.16 -6.46 -7.49
CA GLU A 404 0.97 -6.34 -6.04
C GLU A 404 -0.34 -7.00 -5.59
N ALA A 405 -1.43 -6.86 -6.36
CA ALA A 405 -2.70 -7.55 -6.10
C ALA A 405 -2.54 -9.08 -6.10
N LEU A 406 -1.88 -9.60 -7.15
CA LEU A 406 -1.68 -11.03 -7.33
C LEU A 406 -0.71 -11.58 -6.28
N ALA A 407 0.34 -10.82 -5.94
CA ALA A 407 1.25 -11.14 -4.85
C ALA A 407 0.52 -11.20 -3.51
N TYR A 408 -0.40 -10.26 -3.27
CA TYR A 408 -1.25 -10.24 -2.08
C TYR A 408 -2.11 -11.50 -2.02
N ILE A 409 -2.90 -11.87 -3.03
CA ILE A 409 -3.75 -13.08 -2.94
C ILE A 409 -2.95 -14.39 -2.80
N HIS A 410 -1.72 -14.43 -3.33
CA HIS A 410 -0.82 -15.58 -3.16
C HIS A 410 -0.27 -15.71 -1.73
N SER A 411 -0.22 -14.61 -0.97
CA SER A 411 0.46 -14.52 0.35
C SER A 411 -0.45 -14.15 1.53
N ALA A 412 -1.62 -13.55 1.28
CA ALA A 412 -2.47 -12.90 2.27
C ALA A 412 -3.23 -13.87 3.18
N THR A 413 -3.31 -15.15 2.81
CA THR A 413 -4.10 -16.15 3.53
C THR A 413 -3.25 -17.37 3.89
N SER A 414 -3.64 -18.10 4.92
CA SER A 414 -3.00 -19.38 5.31
C SER A 414 -3.09 -20.48 4.23
N ARG A 415 -3.85 -20.23 3.14
CA ARG A 415 -4.01 -21.09 1.97
C ARG A 415 -3.96 -20.23 0.71
N THR A 416 -2.86 -20.30 -0.04
CA THR A 416 -2.68 -19.57 -1.32
C THR A 416 -3.95 -19.63 -2.17
N ILE A 417 -4.53 -18.46 -2.45
CA ILE A 417 -5.65 -18.30 -3.39
C ILE A 417 -5.03 -18.16 -4.77
N LEU A 418 -5.42 -19.06 -5.67
CA LEU A 418 -5.05 -19.00 -7.08
C LEU A 418 -6.13 -18.22 -7.82
N HIS A 419 -5.75 -17.23 -8.61
CA HIS A 419 -6.72 -16.47 -9.41
C HIS A 419 -7.31 -17.33 -10.53
N GLY A 420 -6.44 -18.05 -11.26
CA GLY A 420 -6.84 -19.03 -12.28
C GLY A 420 -7.23 -18.45 -13.64
N ASP A 421 -7.70 -17.20 -13.69
CA ASP A 421 -8.05 -16.51 -14.95
C ASP A 421 -7.49 -15.08 -15.03
N VAL A 422 -6.17 -14.94 -14.83
CA VAL A 422 -5.51 -13.63 -14.96
C VAL A 422 -5.45 -13.23 -16.45
N LYS A 423 -6.03 -12.08 -16.79
CA LYS A 423 -6.05 -11.50 -18.13
C LYS A 423 -6.36 -10.01 -18.09
N SER A 424 -6.08 -9.29 -19.17
CA SER A 424 -6.36 -7.83 -19.25
C SER A 424 -7.85 -7.48 -19.15
N LEU A 425 -8.77 -8.40 -19.45
CA LEU A 425 -10.21 -8.22 -19.20
C LEU A 425 -10.58 -8.24 -17.71
N ASN A 426 -9.75 -8.88 -16.88
CA ASN A 426 -9.98 -9.03 -15.44
C ASN A 426 -9.14 -8.04 -14.62
N ILE A 427 -8.60 -7.01 -15.26
CA ILE A 427 -7.92 -5.89 -14.63
C ILE A 427 -8.71 -4.64 -14.98
N LEU A 428 -9.33 -4.02 -13.99
CA LEU A 428 -10.13 -2.80 -14.15
C LEU A 428 -9.29 -1.56 -13.83
N LEU A 429 -9.64 -0.42 -14.41
CA LEU A 429 -8.96 0.86 -14.21
C LEU A 429 -9.94 1.90 -13.64
N ASP A 430 -9.57 2.56 -12.55
CA ASP A 430 -10.36 3.68 -11.99
C ASP A 430 -10.07 5.02 -12.70
N GLU A 431 -10.65 6.12 -12.21
CA GLU A 431 -10.56 7.46 -12.80
C GLU A 431 -9.10 7.96 -12.91
N GLU A 432 -8.24 7.56 -11.98
CA GLU A 432 -6.81 7.87 -11.96
C GLU A 432 -5.93 6.78 -12.61
N TYR A 433 -6.55 5.84 -13.32
CA TYR A 433 -5.91 4.68 -13.94
C TYR A 433 -5.11 3.83 -12.93
N ASN A 434 -5.60 3.71 -11.70
CA ASN A 434 -5.12 2.68 -10.78
C ASN A 434 -5.72 1.33 -11.19
N ALA A 435 -4.89 0.29 -11.15
CA ALA A 435 -5.30 -1.05 -11.54
C ALA A 435 -5.91 -1.82 -10.37
N LYS A 436 -7.06 -2.45 -10.61
CA LYS A 436 -7.70 -3.39 -9.67
C LYS A 436 -7.98 -4.73 -10.35
N VAL A 437 -7.53 -5.82 -9.74
CA VAL A 437 -7.79 -7.18 -10.22
C VAL A 437 -9.19 -7.63 -9.82
N SER A 438 -9.93 -8.19 -10.77
CA SER A 438 -11.34 -8.58 -10.65
C SER A 438 -11.59 -10.02 -11.11
N ASP A 439 -12.82 -10.50 -10.93
CA ASP A 439 -13.32 -11.78 -11.44
C ASP A 439 -12.57 -13.02 -10.93
N PHE A 440 -12.85 -13.33 -9.67
CA PHE A 440 -12.40 -14.55 -8.99
C PHE A 440 -13.30 -15.77 -9.27
N GLY A 441 -14.12 -15.74 -10.33
CA GLY A 441 -15.07 -16.82 -10.65
C GLY A 441 -14.43 -18.17 -10.97
N ALA A 442 -13.14 -18.16 -11.36
CA ALA A 442 -12.32 -19.35 -11.58
C ALA A 442 -11.28 -19.59 -10.47
N SER A 443 -11.35 -18.85 -9.36
CA SER A 443 -10.35 -18.92 -8.29
C SER A 443 -10.42 -20.25 -7.53
N ALA A 444 -9.25 -20.76 -7.13
CA ALA A 444 -9.12 -22.04 -6.44
C ALA A 444 -8.27 -21.91 -5.16
N LEU A 445 -8.62 -22.71 -4.15
CA LEU A 445 -7.86 -22.83 -2.89
C LEU A 445 -6.93 -24.05 -2.96
N LYS A 446 -5.66 -23.90 -2.55
CA LYS A 446 -4.61 -24.95 -2.60
C LYS A 446 -4.80 -26.10 -1.58
N SER A 447 -6.02 -26.59 -1.31
CA SER A 447 -6.25 -27.71 -0.37
C SER A 447 -7.47 -28.56 -0.72
N MET A 448 -7.23 -29.75 -1.28
CA MET A 448 -7.80 -31.06 -0.97
C MET A 448 -6.95 -32.14 -1.67
N ASP A 449 -7.02 -33.39 -1.20
CA ASP A 449 -6.15 -34.53 -1.50
C ASP A 449 -5.61 -34.62 -2.94
N LYS A 450 -4.35 -35.07 -3.06
CA LYS A 450 -3.60 -35.32 -4.32
C LYS A 450 -4.33 -36.21 -5.35
N ASN A 451 -5.48 -36.79 -5.01
CA ASN A 451 -6.19 -37.79 -5.80
C ASN A 451 -7.57 -37.36 -6.32
N ASP A 452 -8.15 -36.23 -5.91
CA ASP A 452 -9.55 -35.87 -6.28
C ASP A 452 -9.69 -34.62 -7.17
N PHE A 453 -8.59 -34.02 -7.63
CA PHE A 453 -8.63 -32.80 -8.42
C PHE A 453 -8.81 -33.09 -9.92
N ILE A 454 -10.05 -33.30 -10.38
CA ILE A 454 -10.38 -33.09 -11.80
C ILE A 454 -10.86 -31.65 -11.95
N MET A 455 -9.92 -30.72 -12.16
CA MET A 455 -10.28 -29.40 -12.69
C MET A 455 -10.64 -29.54 -14.16
N LEU A 456 -11.87 -29.18 -14.50
CA LEU A 456 -12.18 -28.72 -15.85
C LEU A 456 -11.26 -27.51 -16.10
N ILE A 457 -10.36 -27.57 -17.09
CA ILE A 457 -9.46 -26.44 -17.41
C ILE A 457 -10.32 -25.20 -17.70
N GLN A 458 -10.48 -24.33 -16.71
CA GLN A 458 -10.98 -22.97 -16.87
C GLN A 458 -9.77 -22.07 -17.06
N GLY A 459 -9.71 -21.42 -18.21
CA GLY A 459 -8.64 -20.48 -18.55
C GLY A 459 -8.88 -19.89 -19.93
N THR A 460 -8.44 -18.66 -20.15
CA THR A 460 -8.65 -17.96 -21.41
C THR A 460 -7.53 -18.29 -22.39
N LEU A 461 -7.86 -18.81 -23.59
CA LEU A 461 -6.89 -19.16 -24.63
C LEU A 461 -5.97 -17.96 -24.93
N GLY A 462 -4.65 -18.20 -24.91
CA GLY A 462 -3.62 -17.16 -25.02
C GLY A 462 -2.95 -16.81 -23.68
N TYR A 463 -3.62 -17.02 -22.55
CA TYR A 463 -3.08 -16.79 -21.19
C TYR A 463 -2.76 -18.08 -20.46
N ILE A 464 -3.31 -19.21 -20.93
CA ILE A 464 -3.17 -20.52 -20.28
C ILE A 464 -1.70 -20.93 -20.16
N ASP A 465 -1.30 -21.25 -18.95
CA ASP A 465 -0.02 -21.88 -18.62
C ASP A 465 0.11 -23.25 -19.32
N PRO A 466 1.13 -23.46 -20.18
CA PRO A 466 1.32 -24.72 -20.88
C PRO A 466 1.58 -25.90 -19.95
N GLU A 467 2.28 -25.69 -18.82
CA GLU A 467 2.54 -26.75 -17.84
C GLU A 467 1.26 -27.13 -17.12
N SER A 468 0.46 -26.16 -16.70
CA SER A 468 -0.85 -26.40 -16.09
C SER A 468 -1.81 -27.10 -17.04
N PHE A 469 -1.78 -26.73 -18.32
CA PHE A 469 -2.59 -27.36 -19.36
C PHE A 469 -2.27 -28.84 -19.55
N VAL A 470 -0.98 -29.19 -19.53
CA VAL A 470 -0.51 -30.58 -19.70
C VAL A 470 -0.67 -31.40 -18.41
N SER A 471 -0.33 -30.82 -17.26
CA SER A 471 -0.38 -31.50 -15.95
C SER A 471 -1.78 -31.55 -15.34
N HIS A 472 -2.73 -30.77 -15.88
CA HIS A 472 -4.05 -30.51 -15.30
C HIS A 472 -4.01 -29.94 -13.87
N HIS A 473 -2.88 -29.33 -13.49
CA HIS A 473 -2.66 -28.78 -12.17
C HIS A 473 -2.49 -27.26 -12.22
N LEU A 474 -3.39 -26.52 -11.57
CA LEU A 474 -3.28 -25.08 -11.40
C LEU A 474 -2.38 -24.77 -10.20
N SER A 475 -1.43 -23.87 -10.39
CA SER A 475 -0.52 -23.43 -9.33
C SER A 475 -0.43 -21.91 -9.28
N ASP A 476 0.20 -21.39 -8.24
CA ASP A 476 0.55 -19.96 -8.16
C ASP A 476 1.45 -19.53 -9.33
N LYS A 477 2.20 -20.47 -9.91
CA LYS A 477 3.04 -20.25 -11.09
C LYS A 477 2.23 -20.14 -12.39
N SER A 478 0.99 -20.62 -12.41
CA SER A 478 0.09 -20.49 -13.55
C SER A 478 -0.46 -19.06 -13.66
N ASP A 479 -0.74 -18.42 -12.52
CA ASP A 479 -1.06 -16.99 -12.46
C ASP A 479 0.14 -16.13 -12.91
N VAL A 480 1.37 -16.52 -12.55
CA VAL A 480 2.60 -15.83 -12.99
C VAL A 480 2.76 -15.88 -14.51
N TYR A 481 2.52 -17.04 -15.14
CA TYR A 481 2.56 -17.17 -16.60
C TYR A 481 1.52 -16.27 -17.26
N SER A 482 0.28 -16.35 -16.78
CA SER A 482 -0.85 -15.58 -17.29
C SER A 482 -0.60 -14.06 -17.17
N PHE A 483 -0.01 -13.63 -16.05
CA PHE A 483 0.41 -12.25 -15.85
C PHE A 483 1.57 -11.83 -16.77
N GLY A 484 2.50 -12.74 -17.07
CA GLY A 484 3.53 -12.51 -18.10
C GLY A 484 2.95 -12.16 -19.47
N VAL A 485 1.80 -12.76 -19.83
CA VAL A 485 1.07 -12.41 -21.06
C VAL A 485 0.44 -11.01 -20.95
N VAL A 486 -0.09 -10.61 -19.79
CA VAL A 486 -0.60 -9.24 -19.57
C VAL A 486 0.52 -8.20 -19.73
N LEU A 487 1.71 -8.47 -19.21
CA LEU A 487 2.89 -7.61 -19.41
C LEU A 487 3.23 -7.48 -20.91
N LEU A 488 3.07 -8.55 -21.69
CA LEU A 488 3.25 -8.46 -23.15
C LEU A 488 2.21 -7.58 -23.83
N GLU A 489 0.94 -7.67 -23.43
CA GLU A 489 -0.08 -6.77 -23.96
C GLU A 489 0.25 -5.31 -23.65
N LEU A 490 0.76 -5.03 -22.45
CA LEU A 490 1.24 -3.69 -22.07
C LEU A 490 2.44 -3.25 -22.93
N MET A 491 3.41 -4.12 -23.20
CA MET A 491 4.60 -3.77 -23.99
C MET A 491 4.30 -3.57 -25.47
N THR A 492 3.38 -4.34 -26.02
CA THR A 492 3.18 -4.44 -27.48
C THR A 492 1.91 -3.75 -27.96
N ARG A 493 0.94 -3.51 -27.07
CA ARG A 493 -0.45 -3.18 -27.40
C ARG A 493 -1.09 -4.15 -28.40
N LYS A 494 -0.61 -5.40 -28.45
CA LYS A 494 -1.21 -6.48 -29.23
C LYS A 494 -2.03 -7.38 -28.32
N LYS A 495 -3.13 -7.91 -28.84
CA LYS A 495 -3.97 -8.88 -28.11
C LYS A 495 -3.19 -10.18 -27.88
N ALA A 496 -3.44 -10.85 -26.76
CA ALA A 496 -2.80 -12.14 -26.43
C ALA A 496 -2.91 -13.19 -27.54
N LEU A 497 -4.05 -13.21 -28.27
CA LEU A 497 -4.21 -13.87 -29.55
C LEU A 497 -4.49 -12.82 -30.62
N TYR A 498 -3.67 -12.81 -31.67
CA TYR A 498 -3.81 -11.88 -32.78
C TYR A 498 -3.66 -12.61 -34.12
N ILE A 499 -4.14 -11.97 -35.18
CA ILE A 499 -3.94 -12.43 -36.55
C ILE A 499 -2.73 -11.68 -37.10
N ASP A 500 -1.72 -12.41 -37.55
CA ASP A 500 -0.51 -11.82 -38.11
C ASP A 500 -0.71 -11.35 -39.57
N ALA A 501 0.33 -10.76 -40.17
CA ALA A 501 0.29 -10.28 -41.55
C ALA A 501 0.07 -11.39 -42.59
N SER A 502 0.38 -12.65 -42.24
CA SER A 502 0.09 -13.85 -43.03
C SER A 502 -1.32 -14.41 -42.83
N ASN A 503 -2.17 -13.70 -42.08
CA ASN A 503 -3.53 -14.11 -41.76
C ASN A 503 -3.61 -15.41 -40.91
N GLU A 504 -2.55 -15.71 -40.16
CA GLU A 504 -2.50 -16.84 -39.23
C GLU A 504 -2.77 -16.38 -37.80
N LYS A 505 -3.48 -17.21 -37.02
CA LYS A 505 -3.69 -16.96 -35.59
C LYS A 505 -2.42 -17.29 -34.83
N ARG A 506 -1.84 -16.30 -34.16
CA ARG A 506 -0.63 -16.42 -33.34
C ARG A 506 -0.92 -16.09 -31.88
N ALA A 507 -0.20 -16.75 -30.99
CA ALA A 507 -0.17 -16.42 -29.56
C ALA A 507 1.02 -15.50 -29.28
N LEU A 508 0.75 -14.38 -28.60
CA LEU A 508 1.75 -13.37 -28.30
C LEU A 508 2.90 -13.91 -27.45
N SER A 509 2.59 -14.80 -26.49
CA SER A 509 3.57 -15.49 -25.65
C SER A 509 4.56 -16.32 -26.47
N HIS A 510 4.09 -17.01 -27.52
CA HIS A 510 4.95 -17.79 -28.40
C HIS A 510 5.77 -16.91 -29.33
N THR A 511 5.16 -15.87 -29.92
CA THR A 511 5.87 -14.96 -30.81
C THR A 511 7.03 -14.26 -30.10
N LEU A 512 6.84 -13.80 -28.86
CA LEU A 512 7.89 -13.14 -28.09
C LEU A 512 9.12 -14.04 -27.94
N ILE A 513 8.92 -15.28 -27.49
CA ILE A 513 10.02 -16.22 -27.26
C ILE A 513 10.82 -16.41 -28.55
N GLN A 514 10.14 -16.55 -29.69
CA GLN A 514 10.80 -16.65 -30.99
C GLN A 514 11.61 -15.38 -31.31
N MET A 515 11.01 -14.19 -31.23
CA MET A 515 11.68 -12.94 -31.58
C MET A 515 12.81 -12.58 -30.61
N PHE A 516 12.69 -12.94 -29.34
CA PHE A 516 13.74 -12.75 -28.33
C PHE A 516 15.00 -13.55 -28.67
N HIS A 517 14.86 -14.82 -29.09
CA HIS A 517 15.99 -15.64 -29.51
C HIS A 517 16.64 -15.18 -30.83
N HIS A 518 15.90 -14.49 -31.70
CA HIS A 518 16.40 -13.94 -32.95
C HIS A 518 16.87 -12.47 -32.83
N ASN A 519 16.80 -11.88 -31.63
CA ASN A 519 17.16 -10.48 -31.35
C ASN A 519 16.30 -9.43 -32.11
N GLU A 520 15.04 -9.79 -32.42
CA GLU A 520 14.08 -8.98 -33.18
C GLU A 520 12.99 -8.36 -32.28
N LEU A 521 13.26 -8.23 -30.98
CA LEU A 521 12.27 -7.78 -29.99
C LEU A 521 11.70 -6.39 -30.31
N ARG A 522 12.48 -5.49 -30.92
CA ARG A 522 12.02 -4.13 -31.26
C ARG A 522 10.81 -4.11 -32.19
N ASP A 523 10.66 -5.10 -33.05
CA ASP A 523 9.65 -5.09 -34.12
C ASP A 523 8.23 -5.39 -33.61
N ILE A 524 8.11 -5.94 -32.39
CA ILE A 524 6.82 -6.26 -31.78
C ILE A 524 6.36 -5.22 -30.75
N LEU A 525 7.25 -4.35 -30.30
CA LEU A 525 6.96 -3.35 -29.27
C LEU A 525 6.07 -2.23 -29.79
N ASP A 526 5.34 -1.60 -28.86
CA ASP A 526 4.61 -0.39 -29.17
C ASP A 526 5.59 0.78 -29.38
N ASN A 527 5.49 1.44 -30.54
CA ASN A 527 6.31 2.59 -30.95
C ASN A 527 6.45 3.67 -29.86
N GLU A 528 5.46 3.84 -28.99
CA GLU A 528 5.48 4.83 -27.90
C GLU A 528 6.51 4.53 -26.82
N ILE A 529 6.89 3.26 -26.62
CA ILE A 529 7.83 2.86 -25.57
C ILE A 529 9.21 2.47 -26.11
N VAL A 530 9.37 2.28 -27.43
CA VAL A 530 10.60 1.78 -28.09
C VAL A 530 11.87 2.57 -27.73
N HIS A 531 11.73 3.84 -27.36
CA HIS A 531 12.84 4.73 -27.04
C HIS A 531 13.51 4.42 -25.69
N ASP A 532 12.82 3.74 -24.76
CA ASP A 532 13.34 3.40 -23.43
C ASP A 532 14.04 2.03 -23.43
N VAL A 533 15.10 1.91 -24.22
CA VAL A 533 15.76 0.61 -24.52
C VAL A 533 16.12 -0.18 -23.26
N ILE A 534 16.77 0.47 -22.28
CA ILE A 534 17.17 -0.19 -21.02
C ILE A 534 15.95 -0.74 -20.27
N MET A 535 14.89 0.07 -20.15
CA MET A 535 13.66 -0.34 -19.46
C MET A 535 12.97 -1.50 -20.16
N ILE A 536 12.95 -1.47 -21.49
CA ILE A 536 12.40 -2.55 -22.31
C ILE A 536 13.18 -3.84 -22.10
N VAL A 537 14.53 -3.81 -22.09
CA VAL A 537 15.34 -5.01 -21.90
C VAL A 537 15.06 -5.64 -20.54
N LEU A 538 15.07 -4.85 -19.48
CA LEU A 538 14.81 -5.35 -18.12
C LEU A 538 13.37 -5.89 -17.97
N LEU A 539 12.39 -5.22 -18.60
CA LEU A 539 11.00 -5.67 -18.59
C LEU A 539 10.83 -6.96 -19.41
N ALA A 540 11.50 -7.07 -20.57
CA ALA A 540 11.48 -8.26 -21.40
C ALA A 540 12.11 -9.46 -20.69
N GLU A 541 13.20 -9.27 -19.96
CA GLU A 541 13.82 -10.32 -19.12
C GLU A 541 12.83 -10.82 -18.05
N LEU A 542 12.16 -9.90 -17.36
CA LEU A 542 11.12 -10.25 -16.40
C LEU A 542 9.99 -11.08 -17.05
N VAL A 543 9.53 -10.67 -18.23
CA VAL A 543 8.50 -11.39 -18.99
C VAL A 543 8.99 -12.79 -19.38
N MET A 544 10.22 -12.93 -19.88
CA MET A 544 10.80 -14.22 -20.24
C MET A 544 10.86 -15.18 -19.04
N HIS A 545 11.20 -14.68 -17.85
CA HIS A 545 11.14 -15.48 -16.62
C HIS A 545 9.70 -15.86 -16.24
N CYS A 546 8.74 -14.96 -16.39
CA CYS A 546 7.32 -15.28 -16.13
C CYS A 546 6.77 -16.33 -17.10
N LEU A 547 7.22 -16.31 -18.36
CA LEU A 547 6.79 -17.21 -19.43
C LEU A 547 7.62 -18.50 -19.52
N SER A 548 8.47 -18.82 -18.53
CA SER A 548 9.25 -20.05 -18.57
C SER A 548 8.33 -21.28 -18.74
N PRO A 549 8.69 -22.26 -19.59
CA PRO A 549 7.91 -23.47 -19.77
C PRO A 549 7.72 -24.26 -18.47
N LYS A 550 8.66 -24.18 -17.53
CA LYS A 550 8.57 -24.84 -16.22
C LYS A 550 8.19 -23.85 -15.13
N GLY A 551 7.15 -24.15 -14.37
CA GLY A 551 6.62 -23.31 -13.31
C GLY A 551 7.62 -23.05 -12.18
N ASP A 552 8.45 -24.04 -11.83
CA ASP A 552 9.47 -23.91 -10.78
C ASP A 552 10.55 -22.88 -11.11
N GLU A 553 10.81 -22.63 -12.40
CA GLU A 553 11.77 -21.62 -12.86
C GLU A 553 11.15 -20.21 -12.90
N ARG A 554 9.82 -20.10 -12.86
CA ARG A 554 9.13 -18.81 -12.85
C ARG A 554 9.33 -18.11 -11.50
N PRO A 555 9.38 -16.77 -11.45
CA PRO A 555 9.41 -16.05 -10.18
C PRO A 555 8.10 -16.23 -9.39
N THR A 556 8.06 -15.75 -8.15
CA THR A 556 6.80 -15.59 -7.42
C THR A 556 6.18 -14.23 -7.79
N MET A 557 4.87 -14.05 -7.66
CA MET A 557 4.25 -12.74 -7.91
C MET A 557 4.83 -11.63 -7.02
N LYS A 558 5.28 -11.96 -5.79
CA LYS A 558 6.03 -11.04 -4.94
C LYS A 558 7.31 -10.52 -5.62
N LYS A 559 8.15 -11.42 -6.15
CA LYS A 559 9.37 -11.06 -6.88
C LYS A 559 9.07 -10.27 -8.17
N VAL A 560 7.97 -10.60 -8.85
CA VAL A 560 7.51 -9.84 -10.04
C VAL A 560 7.14 -8.41 -9.65
N ALA A 561 6.36 -8.23 -8.59
CA ALA A 561 5.97 -6.91 -8.07
C ALA A 561 7.19 -6.08 -7.65
N GLU A 562 8.14 -6.67 -6.92
CA GLU A 562 9.40 -6.01 -6.52
C GLU A 562 10.22 -5.55 -7.73
N ARG A 563 10.40 -6.41 -8.75
CA ARG A 563 11.10 -6.05 -9.98
C ARG A 563 10.39 -4.91 -10.73
N LEU A 564 9.07 -4.96 -10.87
CA LEU A 564 8.29 -3.89 -11.51
C LEU A 564 8.37 -2.57 -10.74
N GLN A 565 8.34 -2.63 -9.41
CA GLN A 565 8.46 -1.44 -8.56
C GLN A 565 9.85 -0.79 -8.72
N MET A 566 10.91 -1.61 -8.80
CA MET A 566 12.26 -1.12 -9.10
C MET A 566 12.33 -0.43 -10.47
N LEU A 567 11.75 -1.05 -11.50
CA LEU A 567 11.67 -0.45 -12.84
C LEU A 567 10.92 0.88 -12.84
N ARG A 568 9.79 0.96 -12.13
CA ARG A 568 9.02 2.19 -12.00
C ARG A 568 9.83 3.31 -11.32
N ARG A 569 10.60 2.99 -10.28
CA ARG A 569 11.52 3.94 -9.60
C ARG A 569 12.61 4.43 -10.52
N LEU A 570 13.27 3.54 -11.27
CA LEU A 570 14.31 3.90 -12.25
C LEU A 570 13.76 4.86 -13.31
N LYS A 571 12.57 4.59 -13.85
CA LYS A 571 11.92 5.49 -14.82
C LYS A 571 11.63 6.87 -14.23
N MET A 572 11.12 6.94 -13.00
CA MET A 572 10.87 8.22 -12.33
C MET A 572 12.15 9.04 -12.11
N GLN A 573 13.28 8.39 -11.83
CA GLN A 573 14.58 9.06 -11.67
C GLN A 573 15.18 9.57 -12.99
N GLN A 574 14.83 8.97 -14.13
CA GLN A 574 15.24 9.47 -15.45
C GLN A 574 14.43 10.71 -15.86
N VAL A 575 13.14 10.77 -15.49
CA VAL A 575 12.27 11.93 -15.77
C VAL A 575 12.72 13.19 -15.01
N THR A 576 13.36 13.04 -13.83
CA THR A 576 13.89 14.18 -13.06
C THR A 576 15.27 14.67 -13.52
N LYS A 577 15.94 14.00 -14.47
CA LYS A 577 17.29 14.31 -14.96
C LYS A 577 17.35 14.93 -16.37
N THR A 578 16.27 15.54 -16.87
CA THR A 578 16.36 16.34 -18.11
C THR A 578 16.97 17.73 -17.81
N PRO A 579 17.90 18.27 -18.63
CA PRO A 579 18.80 19.33 -18.19
C PRO A 579 18.12 20.71 -18.20
N ILE A 580 18.19 21.40 -17.06
CA ILE A 580 18.14 22.86 -17.00
C ILE A 580 19.33 23.37 -17.84
N GLN A 581 19.07 24.26 -18.80
CA GLN A 581 20.11 25.00 -19.52
C GLN A 581 21.02 25.68 -18.50
N ALA A 582 22.23 25.13 -18.33
CA ALA A 582 23.25 25.67 -17.47
C ALA A 582 23.84 26.92 -18.12
N HIS A 583 23.46 28.10 -17.62
CA HIS A 583 24.27 29.29 -17.81
C HIS A 583 25.55 29.14 -16.97
N HIS A 584 26.67 29.14 -17.69
CA HIS A 584 28.04 29.17 -17.18
C HIS A 584 28.24 30.19 -16.06
N TYR A 585 28.82 29.78 -14.93
CA TYR A 585 29.87 30.54 -14.24
C TYR A 585 30.77 29.58 -13.44
N TYR A 586 32.08 29.75 -13.63
CA TYR A 586 33.16 28.98 -13.03
C TYR A 586 33.57 29.55 -11.66
N GLU A 587 33.90 28.64 -10.73
CA GLU A 587 35.03 28.63 -9.76
C GLU A 587 34.65 28.31 -8.29
N GLY A 588 35.34 27.31 -7.71
CA GLY A 588 35.57 27.23 -6.26
C GLY A 588 35.52 25.87 -5.55
N GLN A 589 36.61 25.08 -5.69
CA GLN A 589 37.21 24.12 -4.74
C GLN A 589 36.41 22.99 -4.03
N SER A 590 36.93 21.78 -4.28
CA SER A 590 36.60 20.46 -3.71
C SER A 590 37.23 20.22 -2.33
N VAL A 591 36.49 19.55 -1.43
CA VAL A 591 37.03 18.78 -0.30
C VAL A 591 36.30 17.43 -0.23
N TYR A 592 37.05 16.35 -0.41
CA TYR A 592 36.65 14.94 -0.23
C TYR A 592 36.80 14.50 1.22
N LEU A 593 35.87 13.68 1.74
CA LEU A 593 36.07 12.64 2.77
C LEU A 593 35.00 11.53 2.57
N PRO A 594 35.27 10.26 2.94
CA PRO A 594 34.78 9.06 2.25
C PRO A 594 33.53 8.46 2.89
N SER A 595 32.64 7.89 2.06
CA SER A 595 31.53 7.04 2.47
C SER A 595 31.90 5.57 2.29
N ASP A 596 31.82 4.80 3.38
CA ASP A 596 32.03 3.36 3.43
C ASP A 596 31.11 2.58 2.48
N GLU A 597 31.70 1.55 1.89
CA GLU A 597 31.13 0.63 0.92
C GLU A 597 30.05 -0.26 1.54
N THR A 598 28.86 -0.22 0.97
CA THR A 598 27.94 -1.37 0.94
C THR A 598 27.66 -1.64 -0.52
N GLU A 599 27.91 -2.88 -0.96
CA GLU A 599 27.81 -3.39 -2.34
C GLU A 599 26.57 -2.85 -3.09
N TYR A 600 26.76 -1.72 -3.77
CA TYR A 600 25.91 -1.24 -4.84
C TYR A 600 26.46 -1.87 -6.11
N GLN A 601 25.69 -2.72 -6.79
CA GLN A 601 26.02 -3.06 -8.17
C GLN A 601 25.96 -1.75 -8.98
N SER A 602 27.14 -1.25 -9.36
CA SER A 602 27.30 -0.06 -10.17
C SER A 602 26.68 -0.30 -11.56
N MET A 603 26.37 0.78 -12.29
CA MET A 603 26.00 0.71 -13.72
C MET A 603 27.01 -0.12 -14.54
N GLU A 604 28.29 -0.06 -14.18
CA GLU A 604 29.35 -0.87 -14.79
C GLU A 604 29.17 -2.38 -14.51
N THR A 605 28.62 -2.76 -13.34
CA THR A 605 28.34 -4.17 -13.02
C THR A 605 27.19 -4.72 -13.86
N ILE A 606 26.22 -3.87 -14.20
CA ILE A 606 25.09 -4.19 -15.09
C ILE A 606 25.57 -4.29 -16.55
N GLU A 607 26.44 -3.39 -17.00
CA GLU A 607 27.09 -3.49 -18.32
C GLU A 607 27.93 -4.77 -18.44
N LEU A 608 28.66 -5.13 -17.38
CA LEU A 608 29.42 -6.39 -17.32
C LEU A 608 28.53 -7.64 -17.33
N GLU A 609 27.35 -7.62 -16.69
CA GLU A 609 26.37 -8.72 -16.80
C GLU A 609 25.72 -8.79 -18.19
N LEU A 610 25.46 -7.65 -18.83
CA LEU A 610 24.97 -7.57 -20.21
C LEU A 610 25.98 -8.16 -21.21
N GLU A 611 27.28 -7.91 -21.01
CA GLU A 611 28.35 -8.54 -21.81
C GLU A 611 28.49 -10.04 -21.53
N ARG A 612 28.33 -10.47 -20.28
CA ARG A 612 28.46 -11.89 -19.85
C ARG A 612 27.36 -12.80 -20.43
N LEU A 613 26.21 -12.23 -20.79
CA LEU A 613 25.03 -12.96 -21.27
C LEU A 613 24.92 -13.08 -22.81
N GLY A 614 25.90 -12.57 -23.57
CA GLY A 614 25.97 -12.78 -25.02
C GLY A 614 24.86 -12.11 -25.84
N ALA A 615 24.04 -11.24 -25.24
CA ALA A 615 23.05 -10.43 -25.93
C ALA A 615 23.74 -9.27 -26.66
N THR A 616 24.28 -9.55 -27.85
CA THR A 616 24.82 -8.52 -28.73
C THR A 616 23.68 -7.67 -29.29
N TRP A 617 23.28 -6.64 -28.53
CA TRP A 617 22.58 -5.49 -29.11
C TRP A 617 23.58 -4.76 -29.99
N LYS A 618 23.60 -5.05 -31.30
CA LYS A 618 24.32 -4.19 -32.25
C LYS A 618 23.60 -2.84 -32.29
N LEU A 619 24.13 -1.88 -31.55
CA LEU A 619 23.90 -0.47 -31.82
C LEU A 619 24.59 -0.17 -33.15
N GLU A 620 23.86 -0.25 -34.26
CA GLU A 620 24.35 0.39 -35.48
C GLU A 620 24.24 1.91 -35.27
N PRO A 621 25.36 2.66 -35.38
CA PRO A 621 25.29 4.12 -35.34
C PRO A 621 24.54 4.58 -36.58
N GLN A 622 23.45 5.32 -36.39
CA GLN A 622 22.83 6.06 -37.48
C GLN A 622 23.83 7.11 -37.95
N ASP A 623 24.29 6.95 -39.20
CA ASP A 623 25.07 7.94 -39.93
C ASP A 623 24.32 9.28 -39.91
N ASN A 624 24.88 10.26 -39.21
CA ASN A 624 24.54 11.66 -39.40
C ASN A 624 24.99 12.06 -40.80
N ALA A 625 24.03 12.16 -41.72
CA ALA A 625 24.20 12.88 -42.97
C ALA A 625 24.52 14.35 -42.66
N ILE A 626 25.81 14.67 -42.61
CA ILE A 626 26.30 16.04 -42.80
C ILE A 626 26.43 16.19 -44.32
N GLU A 627 25.47 16.90 -44.91
CA GLU A 627 25.58 17.39 -46.28
C GLU A 627 26.83 18.25 -46.44
N ALA A 628 27.56 17.96 -47.51
CA ALA A 628 28.77 18.63 -47.93
C ALA A 628 28.50 20.09 -48.35
N LEU A 629 29.39 20.99 -47.92
CA LEU A 629 29.68 22.23 -48.63
C LEU A 629 31.03 22.03 -49.38
N PRO A 630 31.15 22.50 -50.64
CA PRO A 630 32.23 22.07 -51.53
C PRO A 630 33.55 22.86 -51.34
N ASP A 631 34.64 22.13 -51.61
CA ASP A 631 36.02 22.57 -51.69
C ASP A 631 36.26 23.84 -52.51
N PHE A 632 37.13 24.73 -52.01
CA PHE A 632 37.99 25.54 -52.86
C PHE A 632 39.43 25.60 -52.30
N ALA A 633 40.29 24.89 -53.04
CA ALA A 633 41.68 25.20 -53.42
C ALA A 633 42.78 25.28 -52.34
N ALA A 634 43.70 24.31 -52.47
CA ALA A 634 45.06 24.35 -51.98
C ALA A 634 45.99 25.26 -52.82
N GLN A 635 47.17 25.54 -52.24
CA GLN A 635 48.38 26.15 -52.81
C GLN A 635 48.34 27.70 -52.85
N SER A 636 49.34 28.46 -52.39
CA SER A 636 50.78 28.20 -52.33
C SER A 636 51.52 29.29 -51.54
N LEU A 637 52.61 28.90 -50.85
CA LEU A 637 53.94 29.56 -50.86
C LEU A 637 54.15 30.94 -50.21
N ILE A 638 55.05 30.91 -49.21
CA ILE A 638 56.30 31.70 -49.12
C ILE A 638 56.24 33.18 -48.64
N THR A 639 56.89 33.35 -47.47
CA THR A 639 57.65 34.48 -46.92
C THR A 639 56.96 35.79 -46.54
N GLY A 640 57.25 36.22 -45.31
CA GLY A 640 56.99 37.53 -44.74
C GLY A 640 57.05 37.45 -43.23
#